data_AF-A0A812SZC5-F1
#
_entry.id   AF-A0A812SZC5-F1
#
_cell.length_a   1.000
_cell.length_b   1.000
_cell.length_c   1.000
_cell.angle_alpha   90.00
_cell.angle_beta   90.00
_cell.angle_gamma   90.00
#
_symmetry.space_group_name_H-M   'P 1'
#
loop_
_entity.id
_entity.type
_entity.pdbx_description
1 polymer ?
#
loop_
_entity_poly.entity_id
_entity_poly.type
_entity_poly.pdbx_seq_one_letter_code
_entity_poly.pdbx_strand_id
1 'polypeptide(L)'
;MKFFAVLAFASASSAAAVVAGRSKLGALTKDDAPASPWLSLLTKSWALPGEPQEEQSKGLDVLASSIVQLAKSQKAGQPADSSMEAAIDSIKAILKDMQDSVLTGNTAAQKEIFKKQASVAACPPPNVTQKITWEASLKVTVKDVVTCREEEKTYYDSYESCKSEEERCSNTTECCAQIIQPNPYCLSPPVGPSPLSLQTTCDSTSKCRERDLRNRLGFFEAKLKEYNDAYALCEGSRTGCNESYACPDKRTKWQEKHMVCNTNQTAFEEAYCKLATDVEASWETYSICYTHNKQALVSEEDKQDVLLAGRRQEWRGLARIECLLGALKAADKESALDACLKANHTDAANATLTLSFPTREANVTTLQTCDEKLESPGTEYFMKTYYHLIPPVLVPTSLTTYHCVSGVATSHCPIASRVKGQPSESSRFVPLTITPRFQIHGQDAAGMLTAEASKGRTHLHKGNGLVKDVFFEGHMMQLQGHLGVAHCRYPTAGTKSCKEAQPFYGNYPFGLACAHNGNLTNVADLRQHVRKSRWHANTESDTELLLHTFANALAAAVPPDALQPSVEQIFQAAAEVMKIAKGGYSVVMLITGAGILAFRDVYGIRPLVIGRRTEGPNADYIAASESVVMDTLGFDVLRDVDPGEAFFFDSRSNCMSTKQCFYQNTVPRLVPCIFEYVYFARPDSTMDGVSVYESRVRMGQSLARRVQQVADWQEIDVVIPIPDTSRTTAIETAYILQRPCREAFQKNRYIARTFIMPGQQKRRKTMRLKLNTIRSEFKGKKVLLVDDSIVRGTTCNEIIQMAREAGASKVFFASAAPAVRFPNVYGIDLPRKEDLIANGRDEVAVAKLIGADWVVYQDLADLVECVRGLNPERLCFGFDASVFDGRYITGDVDQKFFELQSRREQLQETPSLSVPIGVSQSVSELDEQVLDHLSGQGALATVFQS
;
A
#
# COMPACT_ATOMS: atom_id res chain seq x y z
N MET A 1 -54.06 1.67 -36.52
CA MET A 1 -52.59 1.55 -36.63
C MET A 1 -51.79 2.47 -35.67
N LYS A 2 -52.32 2.81 -34.48
CA LYS A 2 -51.55 3.41 -33.38
C LYS A 2 -51.97 2.80 -32.03
N PHE A 3 -52.03 1.47 -31.98
CA PHE A 3 -52.38 0.70 -30.78
C PHE A 3 -51.43 -0.50 -30.53
N PHE A 4 -50.39 -0.64 -31.37
CA PHE A 4 -49.42 -1.75 -31.30
C PHE A 4 -48.05 -1.36 -30.71
N ALA A 5 -47.88 -0.13 -30.21
CA ALA A 5 -46.60 0.35 -29.66
C ALA A 5 -46.48 0.22 -28.13
N VAL A 6 -47.55 -0.14 -27.42
CA VAL A 6 -47.58 -0.16 -25.94
C VAL A 6 -47.50 -1.58 -25.35
N LEU A 7 -47.64 -2.63 -26.16
CA LEU A 7 -47.54 -4.04 -25.73
C LEU A 7 -46.16 -4.68 -25.94
N ALA A 8 -45.12 -3.87 -26.20
CA ALA A 8 -43.78 -4.35 -26.57
C ALA A 8 -42.74 -4.38 -25.42
N PHE A 9 -43.12 -4.22 -24.14
CA PHE A 9 -42.14 -4.06 -23.06
C PHE A 9 -42.33 -4.91 -21.79
N ALA A 10 -43.00 -6.06 -21.87
CA ALA A 10 -43.05 -7.03 -20.77
C ALA A 10 -42.74 -8.45 -21.26
N SER A 11 -41.44 -8.76 -21.43
CA SER A 11 -40.86 -10.10 -21.25
C SER A 11 -39.38 -10.09 -21.66
N ALA A 12 -38.48 -10.06 -20.67
CA ALA A 12 -37.07 -10.38 -20.87
C ALA A 12 -36.60 -11.30 -19.75
N SER A 13 -36.93 -12.59 -19.88
CA SER A 13 -35.99 -13.66 -19.58
C SER A 13 -36.42 -14.97 -20.27
N SER A 14 -35.48 -15.54 -21.04
CA SER A 14 -35.50 -16.78 -21.85
C SER A 14 -36.09 -16.70 -23.28
N ALA A 15 -35.17 -16.69 -24.25
CA ALA A 15 -35.41 -16.68 -25.69
C ALA A 15 -35.48 -18.13 -26.24
N ALA A 16 -36.69 -18.67 -26.43
CA ALA A 16 -36.92 -19.85 -27.28
C ALA A 16 -38.38 -20.02 -27.76
N ALA A 17 -39.37 -19.37 -27.15
CA ALA A 17 -40.79 -19.61 -27.46
C ALA A 17 -41.42 -18.62 -28.48
N VAL A 18 -40.64 -17.74 -29.11
CA VAL A 18 -41.13 -16.59 -29.91
C VAL A 18 -41.73 -17.00 -31.26
N VAL A 19 -41.45 -18.20 -31.78
CA VAL A 19 -41.84 -18.56 -33.16
C VAL A 19 -43.24 -19.16 -33.26
N ALA A 20 -43.78 -19.77 -32.20
CA ALA A 20 -45.05 -20.51 -32.27
C ALA A 20 -46.33 -19.67 -32.01
N GLY A 21 -46.20 -18.53 -31.31
CA GLY A 21 -47.36 -17.72 -30.89
C GLY A 21 -47.95 -16.78 -31.97
N ARG A 22 -47.24 -16.57 -33.09
CA ARG A 22 -47.66 -15.63 -34.15
C ARG A 22 -48.91 -16.07 -34.93
N SER A 23 -49.29 -17.35 -34.93
CA SER A 23 -50.32 -17.87 -35.85
C SER A 23 -51.75 -17.89 -35.30
N LYS A 24 -51.95 -17.90 -33.98
CA LYS A 24 -53.28 -18.13 -33.38
C LYS A 24 -54.13 -16.87 -33.11
N LEU A 25 -53.54 -15.67 -33.10
CA LEU A 25 -54.28 -14.42 -32.84
C LEU A 25 -54.81 -13.70 -34.08
N GLY A 26 -54.43 -14.12 -35.29
CA GLY A 26 -54.92 -13.53 -36.54
C GLY A 26 -56.39 -13.81 -36.87
N ALA A 27 -57.07 -14.65 -36.08
CA ALA A 27 -58.41 -15.13 -36.37
C ALA A 27 -59.56 -14.35 -35.71
N LEU A 28 -59.29 -13.42 -34.79
CA LEU A 28 -60.34 -12.81 -33.92
C LEU A 28 -60.61 -11.32 -34.18
N THR A 29 -60.00 -10.70 -35.19
CA THR A 29 -60.06 -9.24 -35.41
C THR A 29 -60.94 -8.80 -36.58
N LYS A 30 -62.03 -9.53 -36.91
CA LYS A 30 -62.77 -9.29 -38.16
C LYS A 30 -64.08 -8.50 -38.09
N ASP A 31 -64.65 -8.17 -36.92
CA ASP A 31 -65.93 -7.45 -36.89
C ASP A 31 -65.96 -6.24 -35.93
N ASP A 32 -66.62 -5.18 -36.40
CA ASP A 32 -66.71 -3.83 -35.85
C ASP A 32 -67.51 -3.74 -34.52
N ALA A 33 -66.91 -3.22 -33.44
CA ALA A 33 -67.64 -2.72 -32.26
C ALA A 33 -66.82 -1.67 -31.46
N PRO A 34 -67.47 -0.65 -30.84
CA PRO A 34 -66.78 0.46 -30.17
C PRO A 34 -66.16 0.02 -28.84
N ALA A 35 -64.89 0.42 -28.63
CA ALA A 35 -64.16 0.13 -27.40
C ALA A 35 -64.83 0.74 -26.17
N SER A 36 -65.00 -0.08 -25.13
CA SER A 36 -65.64 0.28 -23.88
C SER A 36 -64.79 1.29 -23.07
N PRO A 37 -65.42 2.24 -22.34
CA PRO A 37 -64.72 3.22 -21.50
C PRO A 37 -63.80 2.60 -20.44
N TRP A 38 -64.09 1.37 -20.00
CA TRP A 38 -63.36 0.68 -18.94
C TRP A 38 -61.93 0.27 -19.36
N LEU A 39 -61.70 -0.03 -20.64
CA LEU A 39 -60.37 -0.39 -21.14
C LEU A 39 -59.36 0.79 -21.05
N SER A 40 -59.87 2.01 -21.20
CA SER A 40 -59.08 3.25 -21.15
C SER A 40 -58.62 3.63 -19.73
N LEU A 41 -59.33 3.14 -18.70
CA LEU A 41 -59.05 3.37 -17.29
C LEU A 41 -57.99 2.41 -16.76
N LEU A 42 -57.96 1.17 -17.23
CA LEU A 42 -56.96 0.17 -16.82
C LEU A 42 -55.57 0.43 -17.42
N THR A 43 -55.53 0.94 -18.66
CA THR A 43 -54.27 1.17 -19.40
C THR A 43 -53.46 2.38 -18.91
N LYS A 44 -54.05 3.28 -18.13
CA LYS A 44 -53.37 4.45 -17.56
C LYS A 44 -52.67 4.18 -16.22
N SER A 45 -52.93 3.04 -15.59
CA SER A 45 -52.59 2.79 -14.18
C SER A 45 -51.43 1.81 -13.97
N TRP A 46 -50.77 1.36 -15.04
CA TRP A 46 -49.69 0.37 -14.96
C TRP A 46 -48.31 1.05 -15.04
N ALA A 47 -47.49 0.81 -14.02
CA ALA A 47 -46.11 1.29 -13.94
C ALA A 47 -45.20 0.57 -14.96
N LEU A 48 -44.20 1.28 -15.47
CA LEU A 48 -43.25 0.79 -16.48
C LEU A 48 -42.16 -0.12 -15.83
N PRO A 49 -41.55 -1.05 -16.60
CA PRO A 49 -40.44 -1.85 -16.09
C PRO A 49 -39.22 -0.97 -15.77
N GLY A 50 -38.72 -1.02 -14.53
CA GLY A 50 -37.53 -0.30 -14.08
C GLY A 50 -37.73 0.67 -12.91
N GLU A 51 -38.96 0.86 -12.44
CA GLU A 51 -39.25 1.62 -11.22
C GLU A 51 -38.98 0.80 -9.93
N PRO A 52 -38.63 1.45 -8.81
CA PRO A 52 -38.51 0.81 -7.49
C PRO A 52 -39.78 0.02 -7.13
N GLN A 53 -39.64 -1.17 -6.53
CA GLN A 53 -40.78 -2.05 -6.15
C GLN A 53 -41.84 -1.35 -5.28
N GLU A 54 -41.46 -0.30 -4.54
CA GLU A 54 -42.37 0.53 -3.74
C GLU A 54 -43.36 1.34 -4.62
N GLU A 55 -42.97 1.75 -5.83
CA GLU A 55 -43.84 2.46 -6.80
C GLU A 55 -44.79 1.49 -7.53
N GLN A 56 -44.35 0.27 -7.81
CA GLN A 56 -45.22 -0.78 -8.37
C GLN A 56 -46.35 -1.16 -7.40
N SER A 57 -46.06 -1.20 -6.09
CA SER A 57 -47.07 -1.44 -5.05
C SER A 57 -48.17 -0.36 -5.02
N LYS A 58 -47.80 0.91 -5.22
CA LYS A 58 -48.74 2.03 -5.31
C LYS A 58 -49.61 1.95 -6.56
N GLY A 59 -49.05 1.49 -7.69
CA GLY A 59 -49.80 1.25 -8.92
C GLY A 59 -50.89 0.19 -8.77
N LEU A 60 -50.58 -0.91 -8.06
CA LEU A 60 -51.54 -1.99 -7.75
C LEU A 60 -52.66 -1.50 -6.82
N ASP A 61 -52.36 -0.66 -5.83
CA ASP A 61 -53.38 -0.05 -4.94
C ASP A 61 -54.29 0.94 -5.69
N VAL A 62 -53.75 1.73 -6.61
CA VAL A 62 -54.52 2.62 -7.48
C VAL A 62 -55.45 1.83 -8.39
N LEU A 63 -54.97 0.71 -8.96
CA LEU A 63 -55.79 -0.20 -9.76
C LEU A 63 -56.93 -0.81 -8.93
N ALA A 64 -56.64 -1.30 -7.73
CA ALA A 64 -57.63 -1.84 -6.80
C ALA A 64 -58.71 -0.79 -6.45
N SER A 65 -58.31 0.46 -6.18
CA SER A 65 -59.24 1.56 -5.90
C SER A 65 -60.15 1.90 -7.10
N SER A 66 -59.62 1.80 -8.32
CA SER A 66 -60.38 2.03 -9.56
C SER A 66 -61.40 0.92 -9.80
N ILE A 67 -61.04 -0.34 -9.53
CA ILE A 67 -61.95 -1.48 -9.62
C ILE A 67 -63.09 -1.34 -8.59
N VAL A 68 -62.78 -0.88 -7.37
CA VAL A 68 -63.79 -0.61 -6.33
C VAL A 68 -64.75 0.52 -6.75
N GLN A 69 -64.24 1.60 -7.35
CA GLN A 69 -65.09 2.68 -7.87
C GLN A 69 -66.02 2.20 -8.99
N LEU A 70 -65.51 1.34 -9.89
CA LEU A 70 -66.31 0.75 -10.95
C LEU A 70 -67.39 -0.19 -10.39
N ALA A 71 -67.06 -1.04 -9.42
CA ALA A 71 -68.02 -1.93 -8.76
C ALA A 71 -69.19 -1.15 -8.12
N LYS A 72 -68.88 -0.02 -7.47
CA LYS A 72 -69.88 0.86 -6.84
C LYS A 72 -70.74 1.64 -7.84
N SER A 73 -70.27 1.80 -9.09
CA SER A 73 -70.98 2.54 -10.13
C SER A 73 -72.04 1.71 -10.89
N GLN A 74 -72.06 0.39 -10.74
CA GLN A 74 -73.09 -0.48 -11.32
C GLN A 74 -74.30 -0.62 -10.38
N LYS A 75 -75.53 -0.49 -10.94
CA LYS A 75 -76.78 -0.66 -10.17
C LYS A 75 -76.93 -2.11 -9.68
N ALA A 76 -77.34 -2.27 -8.41
CA ALA A 76 -77.63 -3.56 -7.80
C ALA A 76 -78.64 -4.37 -8.65
N GLY A 77 -78.28 -5.61 -9.00
CA GLY A 77 -79.18 -6.57 -9.68
C GLY A 77 -79.02 -6.75 -11.19
N GLN A 78 -78.09 -6.07 -11.89
CA GLN A 78 -77.78 -6.40 -13.30
C GLN A 78 -76.56 -7.35 -13.41
N PRO A 79 -76.69 -8.49 -14.13
CA PRO A 79 -75.56 -9.38 -14.39
C PRO A 79 -74.51 -8.66 -15.27
N ALA A 80 -73.27 -9.11 -15.16
CA ALA A 80 -72.20 -8.65 -16.05
C ALA A 80 -72.59 -8.96 -17.51
N ASP A 81 -72.39 -8.00 -18.43
CA ASP A 81 -72.52 -8.30 -19.87
C ASP A 81 -71.49 -9.38 -20.24
N SER A 82 -71.85 -10.30 -21.15
CA SER A 82 -71.01 -11.41 -21.63
C SER A 82 -69.60 -10.97 -22.05
N SER A 83 -69.47 -9.74 -22.58
CA SER A 83 -68.21 -9.09 -22.93
C SER A 83 -67.34 -8.76 -21.70
N MET A 84 -67.95 -8.35 -20.59
CA MET A 84 -67.25 -8.03 -19.34
C MET A 84 -66.78 -9.29 -18.62
N GLU A 85 -67.54 -10.39 -18.67
CA GLU A 85 -67.12 -11.66 -18.09
C GLU A 85 -65.90 -12.26 -18.81
N ALA A 86 -65.87 -12.21 -20.15
CA ALA A 86 -64.74 -12.65 -20.96
C ALA A 86 -63.47 -11.80 -20.72
N ALA A 87 -63.65 -10.50 -20.51
CA ALA A 87 -62.58 -9.59 -20.13
C ALA A 87 -62.02 -9.90 -18.73
N ILE A 88 -62.87 -10.17 -17.75
CA ILE A 88 -62.46 -10.56 -16.39
C ILE A 88 -61.67 -11.87 -16.44
N ASP A 89 -62.11 -12.86 -17.23
CA ASP A 89 -61.38 -14.13 -17.36
C ASP A 89 -60.01 -13.98 -18.02
N SER A 90 -59.90 -13.08 -19.01
CA SER A 90 -58.62 -12.76 -19.65
C SER A 90 -57.65 -12.08 -18.67
N ILE A 91 -58.14 -11.18 -17.82
CA ILE A 91 -57.32 -10.50 -16.80
C ILE A 91 -56.92 -11.48 -15.69
N LYS A 92 -57.82 -12.39 -15.28
CA LYS A 92 -57.50 -13.44 -14.30
C LYS A 92 -56.39 -14.38 -14.78
N ALA A 93 -56.37 -14.71 -16.08
CA ALA A 93 -55.28 -15.51 -16.64
C ALA A 93 -53.92 -14.80 -16.52
N ILE A 94 -53.87 -13.48 -16.78
CA ILE A 94 -52.65 -12.67 -16.63
C ILE A 94 -52.21 -12.58 -15.16
N LEU A 95 -53.15 -12.38 -14.24
CA LEU A 95 -52.84 -12.34 -12.80
C LEU A 95 -52.25 -13.67 -12.31
N LYS A 96 -52.74 -14.80 -12.84
CA LYS A 96 -52.20 -16.13 -12.54
C LYS A 96 -50.76 -16.29 -13.06
N ASP A 97 -50.47 -15.85 -14.28
CA ASP A 97 -49.09 -15.87 -14.82
C ASP A 97 -48.13 -15.00 -13.98
N MET A 98 -48.60 -13.85 -13.48
CA MET A 98 -47.82 -12.98 -12.58
C MET A 98 -47.57 -13.63 -11.22
N GLN A 99 -48.58 -14.29 -10.64
CA GLN A 99 -48.43 -15.08 -9.42
C GLN A 99 -47.39 -16.21 -9.60
N ASP A 100 -47.46 -16.95 -10.70
CA ASP A 100 -46.52 -18.02 -11.02
C ASP A 100 -45.08 -17.50 -11.20
N SER A 101 -44.92 -16.29 -11.73
CA SER A 101 -43.61 -15.61 -11.83
C SER A 101 -43.01 -15.29 -10.46
N VAL A 102 -43.80 -14.77 -9.52
CA VAL A 102 -43.36 -14.49 -8.14
C VAL A 102 -42.93 -15.77 -7.43
N LEU A 103 -43.68 -16.87 -7.61
CA LEU A 103 -43.34 -18.19 -7.05
C LEU A 103 -42.06 -18.77 -7.65
N THR A 104 -41.87 -18.62 -8.96
CA THR A 104 -40.65 -19.04 -9.66
C THR A 104 -39.44 -18.27 -9.16
N GLY A 105 -39.57 -16.95 -8.97
CA GLY A 105 -38.52 -16.11 -8.38
C GLY A 105 -38.17 -16.50 -6.95
N ASN A 106 -39.16 -16.87 -6.13
CA ASN A 106 -38.93 -17.34 -4.76
C ASN A 106 -38.21 -18.71 -4.74
N THR A 107 -38.59 -19.62 -5.62
CA THR A 107 -37.94 -20.94 -5.75
C THR A 107 -36.48 -20.82 -6.21
N ALA A 108 -36.20 -19.90 -7.15
CA ALA A 108 -34.84 -19.62 -7.60
C ALA A 108 -33.96 -19.04 -6.48
N ALA A 109 -34.51 -18.16 -5.65
CA ALA A 109 -33.81 -17.62 -4.49
C ALA A 109 -33.43 -18.72 -3.49
N GLN A 110 -34.34 -19.65 -3.18
CA GLN A 110 -34.06 -20.77 -2.29
C GLN A 110 -32.93 -21.68 -2.83
N LYS A 111 -32.91 -21.90 -4.16
CA LYS A 111 -31.87 -22.71 -4.81
C LYS A 111 -30.48 -22.08 -4.70
N GLU A 112 -30.38 -20.75 -4.84
CA GLU A 112 -29.09 -20.06 -4.71
C GLU A 112 -28.58 -20.07 -3.25
N ILE A 113 -29.45 -19.93 -2.25
CA ILE A 113 -29.08 -20.09 -0.84
C ILE A 113 -28.49 -21.49 -0.58
N PHE A 114 -29.16 -22.55 -1.04
CA PHE A 114 -28.66 -23.93 -0.88
C PHE A 114 -27.35 -24.20 -1.62
N LYS A 115 -27.15 -23.58 -2.78
CA LYS A 115 -25.89 -23.69 -3.53
C LYS A 115 -24.72 -23.06 -2.75
N LYS A 116 -24.95 -21.91 -2.12
CA LYS A 116 -23.94 -21.26 -1.27
C LYS A 116 -23.67 -22.08 -0.01
N GLN A 117 -24.71 -22.67 0.59
CA GLN A 117 -24.57 -23.59 1.73
C GLN A 117 -23.73 -24.83 1.36
N ALA A 118 -24.00 -25.46 0.22
CA ALA A 118 -23.21 -26.59 -0.25
C ALA A 118 -21.72 -26.22 -0.47
N SER A 119 -21.44 -24.98 -0.85
CA SER A 119 -20.06 -24.48 -1.02
C SER A 119 -19.32 -24.35 0.32
N VAL A 120 -20.03 -24.05 1.42
CA VAL A 120 -19.46 -24.06 2.78
C VAL A 120 -19.13 -25.49 3.22
N ALA A 121 -20.04 -26.45 2.96
CA ALA A 121 -19.85 -27.85 3.30
C ALA A 121 -18.76 -28.55 2.47
N ALA A 122 -18.40 -28.00 1.31
CA ALA A 122 -17.39 -28.54 0.42
C ALA A 122 -15.93 -28.21 0.83
N CYS A 123 -15.71 -27.40 1.86
CA CYS A 123 -14.36 -27.10 2.37
C CYS A 123 -13.83 -28.27 3.21
N PRO A 124 -12.78 -28.99 2.78
CA PRO A 124 -12.28 -30.18 3.49
C PRO A 124 -11.40 -29.80 4.69
N PRO A 125 -11.66 -30.35 5.89
CA PRO A 125 -10.74 -30.21 7.02
C PRO A 125 -9.50 -31.10 6.84
N PRO A 126 -8.32 -30.72 7.38
CA PRO A 126 -7.12 -31.53 7.31
C PRO A 126 -7.26 -32.82 8.13
N ASN A 127 -6.81 -33.95 7.56
CA ASN A 127 -6.95 -35.27 8.16
C ASN A 127 -5.77 -35.55 9.12
N VAL A 128 -6.07 -35.75 10.40
CA VAL A 128 -5.09 -35.91 11.52
C VAL A 128 -4.18 -37.15 11.37
N THR A 129 -4.40 -37.99 10.36
CA THR A 129 -3.57 -39.17 10.05
C THR A 129 -2.17 -38.85 9.52
N GLN A 130 -1.86 -37.59 9.18
CA GLN A 130 -0.55 -37.16 8.65
C GLN A 130 0.62 -37.33 9.65
N LYS A 131 0.38 -37.28 10.96
CA LYS A 131 1.44 -37.39 11.98
C LYS A 131 2.10 -38.78 11.98
N ILE A 132 1.30 -39.83 11.80
CA ILE A 132 1.75 -41.24 11.87
C ILE A 132 2.56 -41.64 10.63
N THR A 133 2.24 -41.10 9.45
CA THR A 133 2.97 -41.38 8.21
C THR A 133 4.28 -40.58 8.08
N TRP A 134 4.36 -39.40 8.69
CA TRP A 134 5.57 -38.57 8.65
C TRP A 134 6.73 -39.15 9.45
N GLU A 135 6.51 -39.65 10.67
CA GLU A 135 7.57 -40.23 11.51
C GLU A 135 8.27 -41.43 10.83
N ALA A 136 7.50 -42.22 10.06
CA ALA A 136 8.01 -43.36 9.30
C ALA A 136 8.83 -42.96 8.05
N SER A 137 8.81 -41.67 7.65
CA SER A 137 9.48 -41.16 6.44
C SER A 137 10.81 -40.45 6.70
N LEU A 138 11.20 -40.33 7.97
CA LEU A 138 12.41 -39.62 8.39
C LEU A 138 13.68 -40.41 8.07
N LYS A 139 14.67 -39.71 7.48
CA LYS A 139 16.02 -40.27 7.24
C LYS A 139 16.91 -40.30 8.48
N VAL A 140 16.66 -39.38 9.42
CA VAL A 140 17.37 -39.27 10.70
C VAL A 140 16.31 -39.21 11.78
N THR A 141 16.35 -40.16 12.70
CA THR A 141 15.39 -40.26 13.80
C THR A 141 15.92 -39.54 15.04
N VAL A 142 15.04 -39.23 16.01
CA VAL A 142 15.43 -38.70 17.32
C VAL A 142 16.50 -39.59 17.98
N LYS A 143 16.37 -40.90 17.82
CA LYS A 143 17.32 -41.88 18.38
C LYS A 143 18.72 -41.70 17.79
N ASP A 144 18.83 -41.41 16.50
CA ASP A 144 20.12 -41.19 15.83
C ASP A 144 20.80 -39.90 16.31
N VAL A 145 20.00 -38.85 16.56
CA VAL A 145 20.49 -37.58 17.12
C VAL A 145 21.01 -37.78 18.54
N VAL A 146 20.25 -38.47 19.40
CA VAL A 146 20.65 -38.75 20.80
C VAL A 146 21.95 -39.56 20.84
N THR A 147 22.01 -40.66 20.08
CA THR A 147 23.21 -41.53 20.04
C THR A 147 24.45 -40.75 19.60
N CYS A 148 24.31 -39.86 18.60
CA CYS A 148 25.42 -39.02 18.16
C CYS A 148 25.94 -38.10 19.27
N ARG A 149 25.04 -37.46 20.04
CA ARG A 149 25.40 -36.53 21.12
C ARG A 149 26.03 -37.23 22.33
N GLU A 150 25.60 -38.45 22.63
CA GLU A 150 26.26 -39.28 23.64
C GLU A 150 27.72 -39.59 23.26
N GLU A 151 27.96 -39.94 21.99
CA GLU A 151 29.31 -40.16 21.49
C GLU A 151 30.14 -38.86 21.47
N GLU A 152 29.55 -37.73 21.07
CA GLU A 152 30.22 -36.42 21.10
C GLU A 152 30.70 -36.04 22.51
N LYS A 153 29.88 -36.30 23.52
CA LYS A 153 30.24 -36.04 24.92
C LYS A 153 31.58 -36.67 25.30
N THR A 154 31.80 -37.92 24.89
CA THR A 154 33.05 -38.63 25.22
C THR A 154 34.28 -37.95 24.63
N TYR A 155 34.17 -37.34 23.45
CA TYR A 155 35.26 -36.57 22.84
C TYR A 155 35.43 -35.20 23.51
N TYR A 156 34.33 -34.54 23.88
CA TYR A 156 34.35 -33.26 24.60
C TYR A 156 35.05 -33.39 25.96
N ASP A 157 34.65 -34.38 26.77
CA ASP A 157 35.23 -34.63 28.10
C ASP A 157 36.75 -34.90 27.99
N SER A 158 37.18 -35.60 26.93
CA SER A 158 38.60 -35.87 26.66
C SER A 158 39.40 -34.61 26.26
N TYR A 159 38.78 -33.69 25.53
CA TYR A 159 39.39 -32.40 25.17
C TYR A 159 39.46 -31.45 26.37
N GLU A 160 38.39 -31.35 27.17
CA GLU A 160 38.34 -30.48 28.34
C GLU A 160 39.40 -30.87 29.38
N SER A 161 39.57 -32.18 29.62
CA SER A 161 40.65 -32.70 30.48
C SER A 161 42.04 -32.26 29.97
N CYS A 162 42.29 -32.34 28.67
CA CYS A 162 43.58 -31.94 28.08
C CYS A 162 43.82 -30.42 28.16
N LYS A 163 42.79 -29.60 27.92
CA LYS A 163 42.89 -28.14 28.01
C LYS A 163 43.27 -27.70 29.43
N SER A 164 42.73 -28.36 30.45
CA SER A 164 43.07 -28.07 31.85
C SER A 164 44.54 -28.38 32.18
N GLU A 165 45.14 -29.37 31.51
CA GLU A 165 46.56 -29.71 31.64
C GLU A 165 47.47 -28.73 30.88
N GLU A 166 47.04 -28.26 29.70
CA GLU A 166 47.74 -27.25 28.90
C GLU A 166 47.84 -25.88 29.62
N GLU A 167 46.75 -25.42 30.24
CA GLU A 167 46.73 -24.21 31.08
C GLU A 167 47.69 -24.34 32.28
N ARG A 168 47.81 -25.54 32.86
CA ARG A 168 48.77 -25.81 33.94
C ARG A 168 50.23 -25.73 33.45
N CYS A 169 50.52 -26.18 32.23
CA CYS A 169 51.85 -26.16 31.61
C CYS A 169 52.29 -24.76 31.12
N SER A 170 51.35 -23.91 30.69
CA SER A 170 51.64 -22.52 30.30
C SER A 170 52.14 -21.71 31.51
N ASN A 171 51.47 -21.84 32.67
CA ASN A 171 51.83 -21.13 33.90
C ASN A 171 53.21 -21.53 34.47
N THR A 172 53.66 -22.77 34.28
CA THR A 172 55.01 -23.20 34.70
C THR A 172 56.12 -22.69 33.77
N THR A 173 55.82 -22.45 32.49
CA THR A 173 56.80 -21.97 31.49
C THR A 173 57.17 -20.49 31.71
N GLU A 174 56.21 -19.66 32.13
CA GLU A 174 56.48 -18.27 32.59
C GLU A 174 57.37 -18.23 33.84
N CYS A 175 57.21 -19.19 34.75
CA CYS A 175 58.02 -19.30 35.97
C CYS A 175 59.49 -19.66 35.67
N CYS A 176 59.72 -20.56 34.70
CA CYS A 176 61.07 -20.91 34.22
C CYS A 176 61.77 -19.76 33.46
N ALA A 177 61.03 -18.95 32.70
CA ALA A 177 61.59 -17.84 31.92
C ALA A 177 62.18 -16.73 32.80
N GLN A 178 61.66 -16.54 34.03
CA GLN A 178 62.19 -15.57 35.00
C GLN A 178 63.53 -16.01 35.64
N ILE A 179 63.90 -17.29 35.56
CA ILE A 179 65.11 -17.85 36.17
C ILE A 179 66.34 -17.71 35.24
N ILE A 180 66.14 -17.60 33.91
CA ILE A 180 67.21 -17.77 32.91
C ILE A 180 67.61 -16.45 32.19
N GLN A 181 66.87 -15.34 32.33
CA GLN A 181 67.32 -14.05 31.74
C GLN A 181 68.17 -13.22 32.71
N PRO A 182 69.40 -12.79 32.31
CA PRO A 182 70.18 -11.85 33.09
C PRO A 182 69.57 -10.44 32.93
N ASN A 183 68.76 -10.03 33.90
CA ASN A 183 68.30 -8.64 33.98
C ASN A 183 69.50 -7.71 34.31
N PRO A 184 69.85 -6.72 33.47
CA PRO A 184 70.92 -5.77 33.75
C PRO A 184 70.63 -4.84 34.95
N TYR A 185 69.39 -4.82 35.45
CA TYR A 185 68.96 -4.00 36.58
C TYR A 185 68.81 -4.77 37.90
N CYS A 186 69.16 -6.07 37.93
CA CYS A 186 69.23 -6.87 39.17
C CYS A 186 70.65 -6.99 39.76
N LEU A 187 71.57 -6.08 39.39
CA LEU A 187 72.70 -5.71 40.25
C LEU A 187 72.29 -4.54 41.16
N SER A 188 71.23 -4.75 41.94
CA SER A 188 71.16 -4.12 43.26
C SER A 188 71.32 -5.29 44.23
N PRO A 189 72.52 -5.52 44.79
CA PRO A 189 72.69 -6.61 45.74
C PRO A 189 71.68 -6.43 46.87
N PRO A 190 71.03 -7.51 47.35
CA PRO A 190 70.32 -7.42 48.62
C PRO A 190 71.33 -6.89 49.64
N VAL A 191 70.91 -5.85 50.36
CA VAL A 191 71.71 -5.07 51.29
C VAL A 191 72.23 -5.99 52.40
N GLY A 192 73.40 -6.53 52.14
CA GLY A 192 74.31 -7.19 53.06
C GLY A 192 75.69 -6.98 52.46
N PRO A 193 76.72 -6.62 53.26
CA PRO A 193 78.01 -6.27 52.70
C PRO A 193 78.54 -7.42 51.85
N SER A 194 78.82 -7.16 50.57
CA SER A 194 79.59 -8.09 49.74
C SER A 194 80.87 -8.44 50.50
N PRO A 195 81.27 -9.72 50.61
CA PRO A 195 82.51 -10.07 51.29
C PRO A 195 83.73 -9.41 50.61
N LEU A 196 83.57 -8.95 49.36
CA LEU A 196 84.59 -8.29 48.57
C LEU A 196 84.97 -6.88 49.04
N SER A 197 84.21 -6.23 49.93
CA SER A 197 84.55 -4.90 50.45
C SER A 197 85.20 -4.90 51.85
N LEU A 198 85.40 -6.07 52.47
CA LEU A 198 86.14 -6.21 53.74
C LEU A 198 87.66 -6.22 53.50
N GLN A 199 88.20 -5.09 53.05
CA GLN A 199 89.65 -4.89 52.94
C GLN A 199 90.28 -4.20 54.15
N THR A 200 89.54 -3.97 55.24
CA THR A 200 90.00 -3.06 56.31
C THR A 200 90.19 -3.65 57.72
N THR A 201 90.03 -4.96 57.97
CA THR A 201 90.23 -5.49 59.35
C THR A 201 90.85 -6.89 59.45
N CYS A 202 91.83 -7.24 58.60
CA CYS A 202 92.66 -8.43 58.85
C CYS A 202 94.15 -8.05 58.80
N ASP A 203 94.77 -7.84 59.96
CA ASP A 203 96.22 -7.80 60.09
C ASP A 203 96.85 -9.15 59.77
N SER A 204 98.10 -9.12 59.31
CA SER A 204 98.90 -10.12 58.59
C SER A 204 99.12 -11.50 59.26
N THR A 205 98.10 -12.11 59.84
CA THR A 205 98.13 -13.45 60.43
C THR A 205 97.41 -14.46 59.53
N SER A 206 98.02 -15.64 59.32
CA SER A 206 97.54 -16.67 58.38
C SER A 206 96.10 -17.14 58.62
N LYS A 207 95.64 -17.08 59.87
CA LYS A 207 94.31 -17.54 60.29
C LYS A 207 93.16 -16.62 59.83
N CYS A 208 93.41 -15.32 59.63
CA CYS A 208 92.38 -14.36 59.20
C CYS A 208 92.01 -14.56 57.72
N ARG A 209 93.03 -14.77 56.87
CA ARG A 209 92.88 -15.03 55.43
C ARG A 209 92.16 -16.34 55.14
N GLU A 210 92.46 -17.39 55.91
CA GLU A 210 91.82 -18.70 55.75
C GLU A 210 90.31 -18.66 56.08
N ARG A 211 89.93 -17.87 57.08
CA ARG A 211 88.51 -17.67 57.45
C ARG A 211 87.77 -16.86 56.38
N ASP A 212 88.37 -15.79 55.84
CA ASP A 212 87.77 -14.99 54.77
C ASP A 212 87.54 -15.81 53.49
N LEU A 213 88.54 -16.60 53.08
CA LEU A 213 88.42 -17.49 51.93
C LEU A 213 87.32 -18.55 52.12
N ARG A 214 87.19 -19.15 53.32
CA ARG A 214 86.09 -20.08 53.61
C ARG A 214 84.72 -19.41 53.58
N ASN A 215 84.60 -18.20 54.09
CA ASN A 215 83.32 -17.48 54.06
C ASN A 215 82.90 -17.12 52.63
N ARG A 216 83.86 -16.74 51.77
CA ARG A 216 83.62 -16.49 50.35
C ARG A 216 83.25 -17.77 49.60
N LEU A 217 83.97 -18.87 49.86
CA LEU A 217 83.68 -20.17 49.27
C LEU A 217 82.26 -20.60 49.65
N GLY A 218 81.90 -20.52 50.94
CA GLY A 218 80.56 -20.86 51.43
C GLY A 218 79.46 -19.98 50.84
N PHE A 219 79.72 -18.70 50.56
CA PHE A 219 78.76 -17.83 49.88
C PHE A 219 78.52 -18.28 48.42
N PHE A 220 79.58 -18.55 47.66
CA PHE A 220 79.44 -19.01 46.27
C PHE A 220 78.85 -20.42 46.19
N GLU A 221 79.18 -21.31 47.12
CA GLU A 221 78.57 -22.63 47.24
C GLU A 221 77.06 -22.54 47.55
N ALA A 222 76.66 -21.64 48.44
CA ALA A 222 75.24 -21.40 48.74
C ALA A 222 74.48 -20.85 47.52
N LYS A 223 75.07 -19.90 46.79
CA LYS A 223 74.45 -19.34 45.57
C LYS A 223 74.40 -20.35 44.42
N LEU A 224 75.43 -21.19 44.28
CA LEU A 224 75.45 -22.27 43.30
C LEU A 224 74.38 -23.31 43.64
N LYS A 225 74.16 -23.61 44.92
CA LYS A 225 73.10 -24.51 45.36
C LYS A 225 71.71 -23.94 45.07
N GLU A 226 71.45 -22.68 45.37
CA GLU A 226 70.18 -22.00 45.03
C GLU A 226 69.90 -22.06 43.51
N TYR A 227 70.92 -21.83 42.68
CA TYR A 227 70.78 -21.95 41.22
C TYR A 227 70.48 -23.38 40.77
N ASN A 228 71.19 -24.38 41.29
CA ASN A 228 70.99 -25.78 40.91
C ASN A 228 69.63 -26.32 41.37
N ASP A 229 69.16 -25.94 42.56
CA ASP A 229 67.84 -26.31 43.08
C ASP A 229 66.73 -25.70 42.19
N ALA A 230 66.89 -24.44 41.77
CA ALA A 230 65.97 -23.78 40.84
C ALA A 230 65.99 -24.39 39.43
N TYR A 231 67.18 -24.79 38.94
CA TYR A 231 67.34 -25.44 37.65
C TYR A 231 66.69 -26.84 37.62
N ALA A 232 66.84 -27.62 38.69
CA ALA A 232 66.24 -28.95 38.81
C ALA A 232 64.70 -28.90 38.83
N LEU A 233 64.11 -27.90 39.50
CA LEU A 233 62.66 -27.65 39.48
C LEU A 233 62.14 -27.31 38.07
N CYS A 234 62.93 -26.57 37.28
CA CYS A 234 62.57 -26.21 35.91
C CYS A 234 62.66 -27.41 34.95
N GLU A 235 63.72 -28.23 35.03
CA GLU A 235 63.87 -29.47 34.24
C GLU A 235 62.76 -30.50 34.55
N GLY A 236 62.40 -30.69 35.83
CA GLY A 236 61.33 -31.59 36.24
C GLY A 236 59.93 -31.16 35.76
N SER A 237 59.71 -29.86 35.58
CA SER A 237 58.44 -29.33 35.05
C SER A 237 58.35 -29.48 33.52
N ARG A 238 59.50 -29.52 32.83
CA ARG A 238 59.60 -29.62 31.37
C ARG A 238 59.32 -31.02 30.84
N THR A 239 59.63 -32.07 31.61
CA THR A 239 59.34 -33.46 31.25
C THR A 239 57.85 -33.82 31.33
N GLY A 240 57.08 -33.19 32.22
CA GLY A 240 55.63 -33.40 32.33
C GLY A 240 54.79 -32.76 31.22
N CYS A 241 55.30 -31.75 30.53
CA CYS A 241 54.55 -31.03 29.48
C CYS A 241 54.75 -31.59 28.05
N ASN A 242 55.59 -32.62 27.87
CA ASN A 242 55.75 -33.26 26.56
C ASN A 242 54.56 -34.15 26.15
N GLU A 243 53.63 -34.46 27.06
CA GLU A 243 52.38 -35.16 26.75
C GLU A 243 51.25 -34.22 26.25
N SER A 244 51.38 -32.90 26.44
CA SER A 244 50.37 -31.89 26.06
C SER A 244 50.24 -31.62 24.55
N TYR A 245 51.16 -32.13 23.72
CA TYR A 245 51.17 -31.91 22.26
C TYR A 245 50.00 -32.60 21.52
N ALA A 246 49.22 -33.46 22.18
CA ALA A 246 48.06 -34.15 21.60
C ALA A 246 46.72 -33.40 21.73
N CYS A 247 46.69 -32.22 22.36
CA CYS A 247 45.46 -31.42 22.55
C CYS A 247 44.80 -30.96 21.24
N PRO A 248 45.55 -30.47 20.24
CA PRO A 248 45.00 -30.11 18.94
C PRO A 248 44.28 -31.27 18.23
N ASP A 249 44.79 -32.50 18.36
CA ASP A 249 44.19 -33.69 17.74
C ASP A 249 42.87 -34.07 18.44
N LYS A 250 42.81 -34.01 19.77
CA LYS A 250 41.59 -34.25 20.55
C LYS A 250 40.52 -33.20 20.26
N ARG A 251 40.92 -31.93 20.13
CA ARG A 251 40.04 -30.83 19.71
C ARG A 251 39.45 -31.09 18.32
N THR A 252 40.29 -31.51 17.37
CA THR A 252 39.87 -31.79 15.99
C THR A 252 38.86 -32.93 15.95
N LYS A 253 39.11 -34.03 16.67
CA LYS A 253 38.16 -35.16 16.78
C LYS A 253 36.82 -34.77 17.38
N TRP A 254 36.82 -33.94 18.43
CA TRP A 254 35.58 -33.40 18.98
C TRP A 254 34.86 -32.49 17.97
N GLN A 255 35.56 -31.57 17.30
CA GLN A 255 34.98 -30.66 16.32
C GLN A 255 34.37 -31.41 15.11
N GLU A 256 35.05 -32.44 14.62
CA GLU A 256 34.53 -33.32 13.56
C GLU A 256 33.24 -34.02 13.99
N LYS A 257 33.21 -34.59 15.21
CA LYS A 257 32.02 -35.25 15.74
C LYS A 257 30.88 -34.26 16.00
N HIS A 258 31.19 -33.09 16.54
CA HIS A 258 30.24 -32.00 16.79
C HIS A 258 29.56 -31.53 15.49
N MET A 259 30.32 -31.38 14.39
CA MET A 259 29.76 -31.03 13.08
C MET A 259 28.79 -32.11 12.56
N VAL A 260 29.13 -33.39 12.69
CA VAL A 260 28.26 -34.50 12.28
C VAL A 260 26.97 -34.51 13.09
N CYS A 261 27.05 -34.36 14.41
CA CYS A 261 25.88 -34.36 15.28
C CYS A 261 25.00 -33.11 15.09
N ASN A 262 25.59 -31.94 14.82
CA ASN A 262 24.85 -30.74 14.41
C ASN A 262 24.10 -30.98 13.10
N THR A 263 24.73 -31.61 12.11
CA THR A 263 24.10 -31.90 10.81
C THR A 263 22.90 -32.83 10.97
N ASN A 264 23.03 -33.90 11.75
CA ASN A 264 21.91 -34.82 12.03
C ASN A 264 20.77 -34.14 12.78
N GLN A 265 21.10 -33.27 13.74
CA GLN A 265 20.12 -32.52 14.50
C GLN A 265 19.37 -31.50 13.63
N THR A 266 20.07 -30.73 12.80
CA THR A 266 19.46 -29.79 11.85
C THR A 266 18.54 -30.53 10.87
N ALA A 267 18.96 -31.69 10.34
CA ALA A 267 18.13 -32.47 9.41
C ALA A 267 16.83 -32.98 10.05
N PHE A 268 16.85 -33.35 11.33
CA PHE A 268 15.65 -33.76 12.08
C PHE A 268 14.73 -32.56 12.34
N GLU A 269 15.26 -31.44 12.80
CA GLU A 269 14.51 -30.21 13.11
C GLU A 269 13.88 -29.59 11.86
N GLU A 270 14.60 -29.56 10.72
CA GLU A 270 14.07 -29.09 9.44
C GLU A 270 12.91 -29.95 8.94
N ALA A 271 13.01 -31.28 9.08
CA ALA A 271 11.94 -32.19 8.70
C ALA A 271 10.70 -32.02 9.60
N TYR A 272 10.91 -31.78 10.90
CA TYR A 272 9.82 -31.52 11.85
C TYR A 272 9.15 -30.19 11.56
N CYS A 273 9.94 -29.14 11.27
CA CYS A 273 9.38 -27.85 10.91
C CYS A 273 8.59 -27.88 9.63
N LYS A 274 9.02 -28.64 8.62
CA LYS A 274 8.25 -28.84 7.42
C LYS A 274 6.87 -29.47 7.69
N LEU A 275 6.80 -30.47 8.58
CA LEU A 275 5.51 -31.04 8.99
C LEU A 275 4.63 -30.00 9.70
N ALA A 276 5.20 -29.26 10.66
CA ALA A 276 4.46 -28.24 11.39
C ALA A 276 3.89 -27.16 10.45
N THR A 277 4.68 -26.69 9.48
CA THR A 277 4.23 -25.71 8.48
C THR A 277 3.19 -26.28 7.51
N ASP A 278 3.34 -27.53 7.07
CA ASP A 278 2.38 -28.16 6.15
C ASP A 278 1.01 -28.38 6.82
N VAL A 279 1.01 -28.72 8.11
CA VAL A 279 -0.20 -28.86 8.93
C VAL A 279 -0.86 -27.49 9.15
N GLU A 280 -0.09 -26.47 9.55
CA GLU A 280 -0.61 -25.11 9.73
C GLU A 280 -1.17 -24.51 8.43
N ALA A 281 -0.48 -24.66 7.29
CA ALA A 281 -0.94 -24.20 5.99
C ALA A 281 -2.24 -24.90 5.54
N SER A 282 -2.40 -26.18 5.88
CA SER A 282 -3.63 -26.94 5.58
C SER A 282 -4.82 -26.42 6.41
N TRP A 283 -4.60 -26.10 7.68
CA TRP A 283 -5.62 -25.48 8.54
C TRP A 283 -5.97 -24.06 8.11
N GLU A 284 -4.99 -23.27 7.69
CA GLU A 284 -5.21 -21.91 7.18
C GLU A 284 -6.02 -21.92 5.88
N THR A 285 -5.68 -22.82 4.95
CA THR A 285 -6.43 -23.02 3.70
C THR A 285 -7.89 -23.40 3.96
N TYR A 286 -8.14 -24.30 4.93
CA TYR A 286 -9.49 -24.65 5.37
C TYR A 286 -10.23 -23.45 5.97
N SER A 287 -9.59 -22.71 6.87
CA SER A 287 -10.17 -21.54 7.55
C SER A 287 -10.54 -20.42 6.57
N ILE A 288 -9.69 -20.15 5.58
CA ILE A 288 -9.95 -19.18 4.51
C ILE A 288 -11.14 -19.64 3.64
N CYS A 289 -11.14 -20.91 3.20
CA CYS A 289 -12.24 -21.48 2.43
C CYS A 289 -13.58 -21.35 3.17
N TYR A 290 -13.62 -21.78 4.44
CA TYR A 290 -14.81 -21.77 5.26
C TYR A 290 -15.29 -20.33 5.51
N THR A 291 -14.39 -19.42 5.90
CA THR A 291 -14.75 -18.02 6.23
C THR A 291 -15.26 -17.27 5.00
N HIS A 292 -14.60 -17.43 3.84
CA HIS A 292 -15.02 -16.79 2.60
C HIS A 292 -16.41 -17.27 2.13
N ASN A 293 -16.62 -18.59 2.09
CA ASN A 293 -17.89 -19.16 1.66
C ASN A 293 -19.02 -18.87 2.65
N LYS A 294 -18.74 -18.81 3.96
CA LYS A 294 -19.71 -18.43 4.98
C LYS A 294 -20.14 -16.97 4.84
N GLN A 295 -19.21 -16.05 4.60
CA GLN A 295 -19.54 -14.65 4.32
C GLN A 295 -20.38 -14.49 3.05
N ALA A 296 -20.06 -15.25 1.99
CA ALA A 296 -20.84 -15.24 0.76
C ALA A 296 -22.27 -15.79 0.96
N LEU A 297 -22.45 -16.78 1.83
CA LEU A 297 -23.77 -17.28 2.23
C LEU A 297 -24.55 -16.21 3.01
N VAL A 298 -23.97 -15.62 4.06
CA VAL A 298 -24.63 -14.57 4.86
C VAL A 298 -25.03 -13.36 4.01
N SER A 299 -24.15 -12.93 3.09
CA SER A 299 -24.45 -11.81 2.20
C SER A 299 -25.60 -12.10 1.23
N GLU A 300 -25.73 -13.34 0.74
CA GLU A 300 -26.85 -13.69 -0.14
C GLU A 300 -28.15 -13.85 0.66
N GLU A 301 -28.08 -14.38 1.89
CA GLU A 301 -29.24 -14.44 2.80
C GLU A 301 -29.79 -13.05 3.11
N ASP A 302 -28.95 -12.09 3.49
CA ASP A 302 -29.37 -10.70 3.79
C ASP A 302 -29.99 -10.00 2.57
N LYS A 303 -29.43 -10.26 1.38
CA LYS A 303 -29.98 -9.76 0.13
C LYS A 303 -31.36 -10.36 -0.16
N GLN A 304 -31.54 -11.66 0.04
CA GLN A 304 -32.83 -12.31 -0.19
C GLN A 304 -33.88 -11.91 0.85
N ASP A 305 -33.48 -11.57 2.07
CA ASP A 305 -34.36 -11.11 3.15
C ASP A 305 -35.02 -9.76 2.81
N VAL A 306 -34.24 -8.81 2.27
CA VAL A 306 -34.78 -7.52 1.79
C VAL A 306 -35.75 -7.73 0.62
N LEU A 307 -35.41 -8.60 -0.33
CA LEU A 307 -36.26 -8.89 -1.50
C LEU A 307 -37.53 -9.68 -1.14
N LEU A 308 -37.50 -10.45 -0.06
CA LEU A 308 -38.64 -11.24 0.40
C LEU A 308 -39.82 -10.36 0.84
N ALA A 309 -39.54 -9.22 1.50
CA ALA A 309 -40.56 -8.25 1.88
C ALA A 309 -41.31 -7.70 0.65
N GLY A 310 -40.58 -7.37 -0.42
CA GLY A 310 -41.16 -6.91 -1.69
C GLY A 310 -42.01 -7.98 -2.38
N ARG A 311 -41.51 -9.21 -2.52
CA ARG A 311 -42.26 -10.33 -3.13
C ARG A 311 -43.57 -10.64 -2.38
N ARG A 312 -43.56 -10.54 -1.04
CA ARG A 312 -44.77 -10.70 -0.21
C ARG A 312 -45.79 -9.58 -0.45
N GLN A 313 -45.31 -8.35 -0.65
CA GLN A 313 -46.18 -7.21 -0.95
C GLN A 313 -46.81 -7.32 -2.34
N GLU A 314 -46.01 -7.70 -3.35
CA GLU A 314 -46.49 -7.96 -4.72
C GLU A 314 -47.57 -9.05 -4.74
N TRP A 315 -47.34 -10.18 -4.06
CA TRP A 315 -48.30 -11.27 -3.95
C TRP A 315 -49.62 -10.83 -3.30
N ARG A 316 -49.55 -10.06 -2.21
CA ARG A 316 -50.74 -9.50 -1.54
C ARG A 316 -51.55 -8.60 -2.48
N GLY A 317 -50.88 -7.78 -3.27
CA GLY A 317 -51.51 -6.92 -4.28
C GLY A 317 -52.24 -7.73 -5.35
N LEU A 318 -51.58 -8.75 -5.91
CA LEU A 318 -52.16 -9.64 -6.93
C LEU A 318 -53.37 -10.42 -6.40
N ALA A 319 -53.27 -11.01 -5.20
CA ALA A 319 -54.36 -11.75 -4.57
C ALA A 319 -55.58 -10.85 -4.24
N ARG A 320 -55.32 -9.59 -3.87
CA ARG A 320 -56.38 -8.60 -3.62
C ARG A 320 -57.13 -8.25 -4.91
N ILE A 321 -56.41 -8.02 -6.00
CA ILE A 321 -57.02 -7.70 -7.30
C ILE A 321 -57.82 -8.90 -7.83
N GLU A 322 -57.31 -10.12 -7.67
CA GLU A 322 -58.02 -11.34 -8.05
C GLU A 322 -59.35 -11.50 -7.28
N CYS A 323 -59.37 -11.21 -5.97
CA CYS A 323 -60.59 -11.20 -5.17
C CYS A 323 -61.59 -10.16 -5.68
N LEU A 324 -61.14 -8.93 -5.90
CA LEU A 324 -61.99 -7.84 -6.39
C LEU A 324 -62.60 -8.15 -7.77
N LEU A 325 -61.84 -8.78 -8.67
CA LEU A 325 -62.35 -9.26 -9.96
C LEU A 325 -63.33 -10.43 -9.81
N GLY A 326 -63.15 -11.28 -8.80
CA GLY A 326 -64.11 -12.33 -8.43
C GLY A 326 -65.44 -11.76 -7.93
N ALA A 327 -65.40 -10.73 -7.09
CA ALA A 327 -66.60 -10.07 -6.55
C ALA A 327 -67.48 -9.43 -7.65
N LEU A 328 -66.88 -8.98 -8.75
CA LEU A 328 -67.61 -8.44 -9.91
C LEU A 328 -68.46 -9.48 -10.65
N LYS A 329 -68.15 -10.78 -10.50
CA LYS A 329 -68.92 -11.90 -11.06
C LYS A 329 -69.98 -12.46 -10.10
N ALA A 330 -70.03 -11.99 -8.85
CA ALA A 330 -70.98 -12.48 -7.87
C ALA A 330 -72.40 -11.95 -8.13
N ALA A 331 -73.42 -12.75 -7.81
CA ALA A 331 -74.82 -12.34 -7.92
C ALA A 331 -75.15 -11.19 -6.95
N ASP A 332 -74.58 -11.21 -5.74
CA ASP A 332 -74.59 -10.13 -4.76
C ASP A 332 -73.22 -9.43 -4.73
N LYS A 333 -73.08 -8.42 -5.59
CA LYS A 333 -71.83 -7.66 -5.79
C LYS A 333 -71.43 -6.87 -4.54
N GLU A 334 -72.39 -6.38 -3.76
CA GLU A 334 -72.13 -5.48 -2.64
C GLU A 334 -71.59 -6.25 -1.44
N SER A 335 -72.21 -7.39 -1.12
CA SER A 335 -71.73 -8.31 -0.09
C SER A 335 -70.38 -8.95 -0.47
N ALA A 336 -70.21 -9.37 -1.73
CA ALA A 336 -68.95 -9.96 -2.19
C ALA A 336 -67.78 -8.96 -2.20
N LEU A 337 -68.05 -7.68 -2.51
CA LEU A 337 -67.04 -6.62 -2.47
C LEU A 337 -66.63 -6.29 -1.03
N ASP A 338 -67.59 -6.19 -0.12
CA ASP A 338 -67.32 -5.95 1.32
C ASP A 338 -66.54 -7.12 1.95
N ALA A 339 -66.85 -8.36 1.56
CA ALA A 339 -66.09 -9.54 1.96
C ALA A 339 -64.63 -9.50 1.48
N CYS A 340 -64.37 -9.13 0.22
CA CYS A 340 -62.99 -8.98 -0.29
C CYS A 340 -62.25 -7.81 0.36
N LEU A 341 -62.91 -6.70 0.69
CA LEU A 341 -62.28 -5.54 1.34
C LEU A 341 -61.91 -5.80 2.80
N LYS A 342 -62.68 -6.66 3.49
CA LYS A 342 -62.41 -7.11 4.86
C LYS A 342 -61.49 -8.34 4.93
N ALA A 343 -61.30 -9.05 3.81
CA ALA A 343 -60.39 -10.18 3.75
C ALA A 343 -58.94 -9.69 3.93
N ASN A 344 -58.26 -10.23 4.93
CA ASN A 344 -56.81 -10.11 4.99
C ASN A 344 -56.27 -11.07 3.93
N HIS A 345 -55.74 -10.54 2.81
CA HIS A 345 -55.14 -11.34 1.73
C HIS A 345 -53.78 -11.94 2.16
N THR A 346 -53.69 -12.34 3.42
CA THR A 346 -52.52 -12.91 4.07
C THR A 346 -52.87 -14.31 4.59
N ASP A 347 -51.87 -15.19 4.51
CA ASP A 347 -51.64 -16.30 5.46
C ASP A 347 -52.02 -17.74 5.08
N ALA A 348 -52.73 -18.03 3.99
CA ALA A 348 -52.89 -19.44 3.53
C ALA A 348 -51.85 -19.90 2.48
N ALA A 349 -51.29 -18.97 1.69
CA ALA A 349 -50.25 -19.26 0.69
C ALA A 349 -48.81 -18.98 1.18
N ASN A 350 -48.63 -18.67 2.47
CA ASN A 350 -47.32 -18.29 3.03
C ASN A 350 -46.28 -19.43 3.02
N ALA A 351 -46.70 -20.69 2.96
CA ALA A 351 -45.76 -21.82 2.89
C ALA A 351 -44.89 -21.78 1.62
N THR A 352 -45.42 -21.30 0.49
CA THR A 352 -44.72 -21.23 -0.79
C THR A 352 -43.84 -19.98 -0.97
N LEU A 353 -44.05 -18.95 -0.14
CA LEU A 353 -43.26 -17.69 -0.12
C LEU A 353 -42.40 -17.55 1.15
N THR A 354 -42.06 -18.66 1.78
CA THR A 354 -41.10 -18.70 2.90
C THR A 354 -39.76 -19.19 2.37
N LEU A 355 -38.70 -18.46 2.72
CA LEU A 355 -37.33 -18.90 2.48
C LEU A 355 -36.77 -19.48 3.78
N SER A 356 -36.04 -20.59 3.69
CA SER A 356 -35.27 -21.14 4.80
C SER A 356 -33.87 -20.53 4.76
N PHE A 357 -33.42 -20.02 5.92
CA PHE A 357 -32.14 -19.34 6.12
C PHE A 357 -31.27 -20.13 7.09
N PRO A 358 -30.45 -21.08 6.59
CA PRO A 358 -29.68 -21.99 7.42
C PRO A 358 -28.77 -21.31 8.43
N THR A 359 -28.14 -20.15 8.12
CA THR A 359 -27.20 -19.51 9.08
C THR A 359 -27.89 -18.87 10.29
N ARG A 360 -29.17 -18.52 10.14
CA ARG A 360 -30.01 -17.96 11.21
C ARG A 360 -30.61 -19.06 12.07
N GLU A 361 -30.65 -20.28 11.54
CA GLU A 361 -30.89 -21.51 12.30
C GLU A 361 -29.56 -22.00 12.89
N ALA A 362 -29.58 -22.65 14.06
CA ALA A 362 -28.35 -23.11 14.73
C ALA A 362 -27.63 -24.27 14.01
N ASN A 363 -27.98 -24.56 12.75
CA ASN A 363 -27.68 -25.81 12.04
C ASN A 363 -26.53 -25.71 11.01
N VAL A 364 -25.84 -24.58 10.91
CA VAL A 364 -24.64 -24.49 10.06
C VAL A 364 -23.44 -25.11 10.79
N THR A 365 -22.77 -26.05 10.13
CA THR A 365 -21.55 -26.71 10.60
C THR A 365 -20.59 -25.67 11.19
N THR A 366 -20.31 -25.76 12.48
CA THR A 366 -19.39 -24.87 13.18
C THR A 366 -17.97 -25.06 12.65
N LEU A 367 -17.21 -23.97 12.58
CA LEU A 367 -15.79 -24.02 12.22
C LEU A 367 -15.09 -24.99 13.18
N GLN A 368 -14.44 -26.03 12.64
CA GLN A 368 -13.62 -26.91 13.47
C GLN A 368 -12.39 -26.14 13.97
N THR A 369 -12.13 -26.20 15.27
CA THR A 369 -10.96 -25.60 15.90
C THR A 369 -9.79 -26.57 15.88
N CYS A 370 -8.59 -26.05 15.61
CA CYS A 370 -7.37 -26.83 15.65
C CYS A 370 -6.92 -26.97 17.11
N ASP A 371 -7.36 -28.04 17.78
CA ASP A 371 -7.08 -28.25 19.21
C ASP A 371 -5.65 -28.77 19.49
N GLU A 372 -4.91 -29.20 18.46
CA GLU A 372 -3.52 -29.68 18.58
C GLU A 372 -2.58 -28.90 17.66
N LYS A 373 -1.97 -27.83 18.19
CA LYS A 373 -0.90 -27.10 17.50
C LYS A 373 0.42 -27.86 17.65
N LEU A 374 1.08 -28.20 16.54
CA LEU A 374 2.43 -28.78 16.58
C LEU A 374 3.42 -27.68 17.00
N GLU A 375 4.05 -27.84 18.16
CA GLU A 375 4.97 -26.84 18.68
C GLU A 375 6.34 -26.90 18.00
N SER A 376 6.97 -25.74 17.80
CA SER A 376 8.26 -25.65 17.13
C SER A 376 9.43 -26.23 17.96
N PRO A 377 10.52 -26.68 17.31
CA PRO A 377 11.82 -26.79 17.93
C PRO A 377 12.13 -25.54 18.75
N GLY A 378 12.71 -25.72 19.94
CA GLY A 378 13.04 -24.61 20.84
C GLY A 378 11.99 -24.22 21.88
N THR A 379 10.74 -24.71 21.81
CA THR A 379 9.79 -24.53 22.94
C THR A 379 10.15 -25.44 24.11
N GLU A 380 9.80 -25.02 25.33
CA GLU A 380 10.07 -25.81 26.54
C GLU A 380 9.40 -27.20 26.46
N TYR A 381 8.21 -27.30 25.87
CA TYR A 381 7.52 -28.56 25.65
C TYR A 381 8.26 -29.43 24.62
N PHE A 382 8.64 -28.89 23.46
CA PHE A 382 9.39 -29.65 22.44
C PHE A 382 10.73 -30.17 22.99
N MET A 383 11.43 -29.34 23.77
CA MET A 383 12.67 -29.73 24.45
C MET A 383 12.43 -30.84 25.48
N LYS A 384 11.35 -30.78 26.26
CA LYS A 384 10.96 -31.86 27.19
C LYS A 384 10.57 -33.14 26.45
N THR A 385 9.87 -33.03 25.33
CA THR A 385 9.40 -34.20 24.57
C THR A 385 10.54 -34.89 23.84
N TYR A 386 11.43 -34.14 23.16
CA TYR A 386 12.40 -34.71 22.22
C TYR A 386 13.88 -34.57 22.65
N TYR A 387 14.22 -33.70 23.61
CA TYR A 387 15.61 -33.38 23.98
C TYR A 387 15.96 -33.62 25.46
N HIS A 388 15.04 -34.15 26.26
CA HIS A 388 15.25 -34.39 27.70
C HIS A 388 16.39 -35.35 28.04
N LEU A 389 16.90 -36.11 27.05
CA LEU A 389 17.99 -37.08 27.22
C LEU A 389 19.39 -36.48 26.94
N ILE A 390 19.49 -35.22 26.50
CA ILE A 390 20.77 -34.59 26.11
C ILE A 390 21.36 -33.77 27.29
N PRO A 391 22.66 -33.90 27.61
CA PRO A 391 23.32 -33.11 28.65
C PRO A 391 23.27 -31.60 28.37
N PRO A 392 22.92 -30.72 29.35
CA PRO A 392 22.69 -29.28 29.12
C PRO A 392 23.87 -28.51 28.49
N VAL A 393 25.10 -28.93 28.78
CA VAL A 393 26.34 -28.33 28.23
C VAL A 393 26.49 -28.57 26.72
N LEU A 394 25.89 -29.65 26.19
CA LEU A 394 25.96 -30.05 24.79
C LEU A 394 24.71 -29.67 24.00
N VAL A 395 23.75 -29.02 24.66
CA VAL A 395 22.58 -28.42 24.02
C VAL A 395 23.04 -27.12 23.36
N PRO A 396 23.08 -27.02 22.01
CA PRO A 396 23.53 -25.80 21.36
C PRO A 396 22.67 -24.60 21.80
N THR A 397 23.30 -23.49 22.14
CA THR A 397 22.64 -22.23 22.55
C THR A 397 21.73 -21.64 21.47
N SER A 398 21.82 -22.13 20.22
CA SER A 398 20.91 -21.80 19.11
C SER A 398 19.54 -22.47 19.19
N LEU A 399 19.34 -23.45 20.08
CA LEU A 399 18.06 -24.15 20.25
C LEU A 399 16.95 -23.24 20.81
N THR A 400 17.28 -22.18 21.53
CA THR A 400 16.28 -21.24 22.07
C THR A 400 15.75 -20.24 21.04
N THR A 401 16.23 -20.30 19.79
CA THR A 401 15.87 -19.36 18.71
C THR A 401 15.34 -20.03 17.44
N TYR A 402 15.38 -21.35 17.34
CA TYR A 402 14.63 -22.01 16.28
C TYR A 402 13.15 -21.86 16.62
N HIS A 403 12.38 -21.30 15.69
CA HIS A 403 10.94 -21.46 15.65
C HIS A 403 10.66 -22.03 14.26
N CYS A 404 9.76 -23.00 14.16
CA CYS A 404 9.18 -23.35 12.86
C CYS A 404 8.35 -22.15 12.47
N VAL A 405 8.97 -21.22 11.74
CA VAL A 405 8.27 -20.07 11.23
C VAL A 405 7.36 -20.60 10.13
N SER A 406 6.08 -20.79 10.44
CA SER A 406 5.06 -20.71 9.41
C SER A 406 5.14 -19.32 8.79
N GLY A 407 5.08 -19.28 7.47
CA GLY A 407 4.95 -18.04 6.72
C GLY A 407 3.63 -17.38 7.04
N VAL A 408 3.53 -16.72 8.21
CA VAL A 408 2.70 -15.57 8.56
C VAL A 408 3.33 -14.93 9.80
N ALA A 409 4.02 -13.80 9.65
CA ALA A 409 4.22 -12.84 10.75
C ALA A 409 4.49 -11.43 10.20
N THR A 410 3.40 -10.71 9.93
CA THR A 410 3.38 -9.24 9.96
C THR A 410 3.62 -8.75 11.39
N SER A 411 4.48 -7.73 11.53
CA SER A 411 4.38 -6.62 12.48
C SER A 411 3.49 -6.79 13.73
N HIS A 412 4.07 -6.73 14.93
CA HIS A 412 3.67 -5.81 16.00
C HIS A 412 4.88 -5.57 16.92
N CYS A 413 5.15 -4.29 17.18
CA CYS A 413 6.11 -3.82 18.17
C CYS A 413 5.70 -4.34 19.56
N PRO A 414 6.65 -4.80 20.39
CA PRO A 414 6.89 -4.02 21.60
C PRO A 414 8.38 -3.72 21.83
N ILE A 415 8.54 -2.59 22.49
CA ILE A 415 9.74 -1.98 23.04
C ILE A 415 10.62 -2.98 23.81
N ALA A 416 11.94 -2.82 23.63
CA ALA A 416 13.05 -3.28 24.48
C ALA A 416 13.26 -4.80 24.68
N SER A 417 14.21 -5.37 23.92
CA SER A 417 15.40 -5.99 24.52
C SER A 417 16.50 -6.16 23.47
N ARG A 418 17.71 -5.69 23.80
CA ARG A 418 18.96 -6.04 23.11
C ARG A 418 19.23 -7.52 23.32
N VAL A 419 19.44 -8.30 22.24
CA VAL A 419 20.35 -9.46 22.27
C VAL A 419 21.16 -9.48 20.98
N LYS A 420 22.48 -9.50 21.17
CA LYS A 420 23.54 -9.57 20.14
C LYS A 420 23.49 -10.92 19.40
N GLY A 421 23.59 -10.89 18.08
CA GLY A 421 23.84 -12.07 17.24
C GLY A 421 23.71 -11.72 15.76
N GLN A 422 24.85 -11.45 15.10
CA GLN A 422 24.96 -10.97 13.72
C GLN A 422 24.59 -12.05 12.68
N PRO A 423 24.14 -11.63 11.49
CA PRO A 423 24.71 -12.08 10.23
C PRO A 423 25.64 -11.00 9.68
N SER A 424 26.80 -11.47 9.21
CA SER A 424 27.99 -10.77 8.72
C SER A 424 27.86 -9.27 8.39
N GLU A 425 28.76 -8.52 9.02
CA GLU A 425 28.99 -7.08 8.96
C GLU A 425 29.26 -6.56 7.54
N SER A 426 28.31 -5.81 7.00
CA SER A 426 28.54 -4.71 6.05
C SER A 426 27.37 -3.74 6.12
N SER A 427 27.66 -2.45 5.90
CA SER A 427 26.76 -1.29 5.97
C SER A 427 25.47 -1.49 5.18
N ARG A 428 24.32 -1.16 5.78
CA ARG A 428 23.01 -1.30 5.15
C ARG A 428 22.49 0.08 4.73
N PHE A 429 22.19 0.29 3.46
CA PHE A 429 21.17 1.28 3.13
C PHE A 429 19.84 0.54 3.25
N VAL A 430 18.91 1.01 4.09
CA VAL A 430 17.62 0.33 4.16
C VAL A 430 16.88 0.62 2.85
N PRO A 431 16.62 -0.37 1.98
CA PRO A 431 15.77 -0.14 0.82
C PRO A 431 14.45 0.41 1.33
N LEU A 432 13.98 1.50 0.70
CA LEU A 432 12.71 2.16 0.99
C LEU A 432 11.65 1.09 1.26
N THR A 433 11.37 0.79 2.53
CA THR A 433 10.23 -0.06 2.84
C THR A 433 9.06 0.82 2.46
N ILE A 434 8.41 0.55 1.34
CA ILE A 434 7.14 1.20 1.04
C ILE A 434 6.18 0.72 2.11
N THR A 435 6.18 1.42 3.24
CA THR A 435 5.18 1.20 4.26
C THR A 435 3.84 1.67 3.65
N PRO A 436 2.70 1.09 4.07
CA PRO A 436 1.37 1.59 3.71
C PRO A 436 1.16 3.10 4.02
N ARG A 437 2.10 3.72 4.72
CA ARG A 437 2.13 5.14 5.09
C ARG A 437 2.61 6.06 3.97
N PHE A 438 3.24 5.54 2.91
CA PHE A 438 3.59 6.28 1.67
C PHE A 438 2.38 6.61 0.77
N GLN A 439 1.20 6.09 1.13
CA GLN A 439 0.03 6.07 0.25
C GLN A 439 -0.60 7.45 -0.02
N ILE A 440 -0.23 8.49 0.74
CA ILE A 440 -0.82 9.83 0.61
C ILE A 440 -0.39 10.56 -0.67
N HIS A 441 0.84 10.33 -1.14
CA HIS A 441 1.40 11.01 -2.31
C HIS A 441 1.07 10.32 -3.64
N GLY A 442 0.34 9.22 -3.61
CA GLY A 442 0.02 8.47 -4.82
C GLY A 442 -0.68 7.16 -4.53
N GLN A 443 -1.86 6.96 -5.12
CA GLN A 443 -2.68 5.75 -4.95
C GLN A 443 -2.83 4.94 -6.22
N ASP A 444 -2.21 5.38 -7.31
CA ASP A 444 -2.45 4.81 -8.62
C ASP A 444 -1.58 3.59 -8.92
N ALA A 445 -0.30 3.67 -8.60
CA ALA A 445 0.66 2.59 -8.77
C ALA A 445 1.75 2.66 -7.70
N ALA A 446 2.42 1.53 -7.46
CA ALA A 446 3.58 1.44 -6.57
C ALA A 446 4.67 0.57 -7.19
N GLY A 447 5.92 0.82 -6.85
CA GLY A 447 7.05 0.03 -7.32
C GLY A 447 8.28 0.17 -6.44
N MET A 448 9.05 -0.91 -6.35
CA MET A 448 10.27 -1.01 -5.55
C MET A 448 11.33 -1.78 -6.33
N LEU A 449 12.55 -1.27 -6.31
CA LEU A 449 13.73 -1.94 -6.84
C LEU A 449 14.77 -2.04 -5.73
N THR A 450 15.30 -3.24 -5.50
CA THR A 450 16.39 -3.50 -4.56
C THR A 450 17.63 -4.03 -5.30
N ALA A 451 18.81 -3.80 -4.73
CA ALA A 451 20.06 -4.31 -5.27
C ALA A 451 20.92 -4.96 -4.18
N GLU A 452 21.54 -6.08 -4.53
CA GLU A 452 22.54 -6.75 -3.71
C GLU A 452 23.89 -6.03 -3.82
N ALA A 453 24.46 -5.63 -2.69
CA ALA A 453 25.72 -4.88 -2.65
C ALA A 453 26.92 -5.67 -3.21
N SER A 454 26.93 -7.01 -3.06
CA SER A 454 28.07 -7.87 -3.39
C SER A 454 28.01 -8.54 -4.78
N LYS A 455 26.81 -8.73 -5.35
CA LYS A 455 26.62 -9.45 -6.63
C LYS A 455 26.08 -8.58 -7.76
N GLY A 456 25.69 -7.33 -7.48
CA GLY A 456 25.15 -6.39 -8.47
C GLY A 456 23.82 -6.82 -9.09
N ARG A 457 23.14 -7.83 -8.53
CA ARG A 457 21.83 -8.26 -9.01
C ARG A 457 20.77 -7.29 -8.49
N THR A 458 19.91 -6.84 -9.40
CA THR A 458 18.76 -5.98 -9.08
C THR A 458 17.47 -6.79 -9.15
N HIS A 459 16.55 -6.53 -8.21
CA HIS A 459 15.23 -7.14 -8.14
C HIS A 459 14.19 -6.03 -8.21
N LEU A 460 13.25 -6.11 -9.14
CA LEU A 460 12.24 -5.07 -9.40
C LEU A 460 10.85 -5.67 -9.32
N HIS A 461 9.96 -5.04 -8.56
CA HIS A 461 8.54 -5.31 -8.62
C HIS A 461 7.75 -4.00 -8.65
N LYS A 462 6.81 -3.90 -9.59
CA LYS A 462 5.95 -2.72 -9.75
C LYS A 462 4.59 -3.09 -10.33
N GLY A 463 3.55 -2.38 -9.92
CA GLY A 463 2.18 -2.65 -10.34
C GLY A 463 1.24 -1.47 -10.08
N ASN A 464 0.08 -1.51 -10.73
CA ASN A 464 -1.00 -0.56 -10.45
C ASN A 464 -1.74 -0.98 -9.17
N GLY A 465 -2.13 0.00 -8.35
CA GLY A 465 -2.84 -0.24 -7.10
C GLY A 465 -2.22 0.49 -5.91
N LEU A 466 -2.82 0.27 -4.76
CA LEU A 466 -2.23 0.66 -3.47
C LEU A 466 -1.01 -0.24 -3.20
N VAL A 467 -0.11 0.23 -2.34
CA VAL A 467 1.12 -0.51 -1.99
C VAL A 467 0.80 -1.93 -1.53
N LYS A 468 -0.19 -2.07 -0.64
CA LYS A 468 -0.67 -3.35 -0.11
C LYS A 468 -1.22 -4.31 -1.17
N ASP A 469 -1.67 -3.78 -2.31
CA ASP A 469 -2.26 -4.57 -3.39
C ASP A 469 -1.20 -4.93 -4.45
N VAL A 470 -0.05 -4.24 -4.45
CA VAL A 470 1.06 -4.47 -5.37
C VAL A 470 2.07 -5.46 -4.77
N PHE A 471 2.40 -5.32 -3.49
CA PHE A 471 3.42 -6.13 -2.81
C PHE A 471 2.76 -7.20 -1.94
N PHE A 472 2.82 -8.45 -2.40
CA PHE A 472 2.48 -9.64 -1.61
C PHE A 472 3.75 -10.28 -1.05
N GLU A 473 3.61 -11.18 -0.09
CA GLU A 473 4.74 -11.84 0.60
C GLU A 473 5.73 -12.48 -0.38
N GLY A 474 5.25 -13.17 -1.41
CA GLY A 474 6.09 -13.74 -2.46
C GLY A 474 6.96 -12.70 -3.20
N HIS A 475 6.43 -11.50 -3.44
CA HIS A 475 7.19 -10.40 -4.05
C HIS A 475 8.23 -9.83 -3.08
N MET A 476 7.88 -9.72 -1.79
CA MET A 476 8.80 -9.24 -0.75
C MET A 476 10.00 -10.18 -0.57
N MET A 477 9.80 -11.49 -0.65
CA MET A 477 10.90 -12.47 -0.60
C MET A 477 11.88 -12.35 -1.79
N GLN A 478 11.40 -11.85 -2.95
CA GLN A 478 12.23 -11.64 -4.14
C GLN A 478 13.01 -10.33 -4.08
N LEU A 479 12.55 -9.32 -3.32
CA LEU A 479 13.15 -7.99 -3.21
C LEU A 479 14.32 -8.00 -2.21
N GLN A 480 15.35 -8.78 -2.53
CA GLN A 480 16.55 -8.93 -1.72
C GLN A 480 17.54 -7.77 -1.96
N GLY A 481 18.33 -7.41 -0.95
CA GLY A 481 19.38 -6.41 -1.07
C GLY A 481 19.49 -5.42 0.10
N HIS A 482 20.56 -4.63 0.09
CA HIS A 482 20.87 -3.59 1.09
C HIS A 482 20.96 -2.20 0.46
N LEU A 483 20.40 -2.04 -0.73
CA LEU A 483 20.20 -0.77 -1.42
C LEU A 483 18.83 -0.87 -2.08
N GLY A 484 18.06 0.21 -2.12
CA GLY A 484 16.83 0.20 -2.89
C GLY A 484 16.16 1.55 -3.02
N VAL A 485 15.35 1.65 -4.06
CA VAL A 485 14.59 2.83 -4.44
C VAL A 485 13.15 2.40 -4.65
N ALA A 486 12.21 3.23 -4.22
CA ALA A 486 10.80 2.93 -4.40
C ALA A 486 9.99 4.19 -4.68
N HIS A 487 8.78 3.99 -5.19
CA HIS A 487 7.92 5.08 -5.64
C HIS A 487 6.44 4.72 -5.49
N CYS A 488 5.63 5.71 -5.09
CA CYS A 488 4.17 5.68 -5.14
C CYS A 488 3.69 6.76 -6.11
N ARG A 489 2.93 6.37 -7.14
CA ARG A 489 2.52 7.27 -8.22
C ARG A 489 1.17 7.91 -7.91
N TYR A 490 1.14 9.24 -7.98
CA TYR A 490 -0.10 9.98 -8.25
C TYR A 490 -0.31 10.03 -9.77
N PRO A 491 -1.53 9.77 -10.27
CA PRO A 491 -1.76 9.84 -11.71
C PRO A 491 -1.61 11.29 -12.17
N THR A 492 -0.63 11.56 -13.03
CA THR A 492 -0.42 12.87 -13.67
C THR A 492 -0.70 12.78 -15.17
N ALA A 493 -0.82 13.93 -15.84
CA ALA A 493 -0.96 13.98 -17.29
C ALA A 493 0.16 13.17 -17.98
N GLY A 494 -0.22 12.23 -18.85
CA GLY A 494 0.73 11.38 -19.60
C GLY A 494 1.14 10.06 -18.93
N THR A 495 0.65 9.72 -17.72
CA THR A 495 0.98 8.43 -17.06
C THR A 495 -0.27 7.65 -16.61
N LYS A 496 -0.60 6.56 -17.31
CA LYS A 496 -1.77 5.69 -16.98
C LYS A 496 -1.43 4.20 -16.97
N SER A 497 -0.35 3.79 -17.65
CA SER A 497 0.00 2.39 -17.79
C SER A 497 0.80 1.88 -16.57
N CYS A 498 0.70 0.58 -16.26
CA CYS A 498 1.60 -0.07 -15.30
C CYS A 498 3.06 -0.06 -15.76
N LYS A 499 3.30 0.01 -17.08
CA LYS A 499 4.64 0.14 -17.66
C LYS A 499 5.32 1.45 -17.23
N GLU A 500 4.52 2.49 -17.04
CA GLU A 500 4.94 3.82 -16.57
C GLU A 500 5.00 3.91 -15.04
N ALA A 501 4.73 2.83 -14.30
CA ALA A 501 4.98 2.82 -12.87
C ALA A 501 6.51 2.92 -12.65
N GLN A 502 6.91 3.71 -11.68
CA GLN A 502 8.31 3.86 -11.28
C GLN A 502 8.64 2.88 -10.14
N PRO A 503 9.92 2.53 -9.89
CA PRO A 503 11.13 3.00 -10.57
C PRO A 503 11.25 2.55 -12.03
N PHE A 504 11.86 3.39 -12.86
CA PHE A 504 12.38 2.96 -14.17
C PHE A 504 13.76 2.35 -14.00
N TYR A 505 14.08 1.34 -14.79
CA TYR A 505 15.38 0.66 -14.78
C TYR A 505 15.98 0.65 -16.18
N GLY A 506 17.26 1.00 -16.28
CA GLY A 506 18.08 0.89 -17.48
C GLY A 506 19.35 0.11 -17.17
N ASN A 507 19.69 -0.87 -18.01
CA ASN A 507 20.84 -1.75 -17.77
C ASN A 507 22.21 -1.14 -18.12
N TYR A 508 22.24 -0.01 -18.83
CA TYR A 508 23.48 0.64 -19.28
C TYR A 508 23.44 2.15 -18.94
N PRO A 509 24.57 2.77 -18.56
CA PRO A 509 25.79 2.12 -18.04
C PRO A 509 25.58 1.59 -16.61
N PHE A 510 26.29 0.53 -16.23
CA PHE A 510 26.35 -0.08 -14.88
C PHE A 510 25.05 -0.65 -14.28
N GLY A 511 23.87 -0.26 -14.78
CA GLY A 511 22.58 -0.60 -14.19
C GLY A 511 22.09 0.55 -13.30
N LEU A 512 21.01 1.20 -13.73
CA LEU A 512 20.49 2.43 -13.15
C LEU A 512 19.01 2.28 -12.87
N ALA A 513 18.58 2.62 -11.66
CA ALA A 513 17.17 2.75 -11.33
C ALA A 513 16.86 4.21 -10.96
N CYS A 514 15.73 4.75 -11.40
CA CYS A 514 15.32 6.12 -11.12
C CYS A 514 13.87 6.19 -10.61
N ALA A 515 13.69 6.91 -9.50
CA ALA A 515 12.41 7.41 -9.03
C ALA A 515 12.44 8.93 -8.96
N HIS A 516 11.33 9.54 -9.36
CA HIS A 516 11.21 10.97 -9.61
C HIS A 516 9.84 11.45 -9.13
N ASN A 517 9.84 12.47 -8.26
CA ASN A 517 8.67 13.24 -7.88
C ASN A 517 8.78 14.63 -8.48
N GLY A 518 7.91 14.96 -9.44
CA GLY A 518 7.96 16.23 -10.13
C GLY A 518 7.35 16.17 -11.52
N ASN A 519 7.56 17.22 -12.29
CA ASN A 519 7.28 17.24 -13.72
C ASN A 519 8.29 18.12 -14.46
N LEU A 520 8.75 17.63 -15.61
CA LEU A 520 9.64 18.39 -16.50
C LEU A 520 8.82 19.23 -17.49
N THR A 521 9.18 20.50 -17.66
CA THR A 521 8.54 21.42 -18.61
C THR A 521 9.08 21.22 -20.02
N ASN A 522 10.35 20.86 -20.17
CA ASN A 522 11.02 20.73 -21.46
C ASN A 522 11.14 19.28 -21.99
N VAL A 523 10.10 18.46 -21.79
CA VAL A 523 10.03 17.04 -22.22
C VAL A 523 10.38 16.85 -23.70
N ALA A 524 9.95 17.76 -24.57
CA ALA A 524 10.20 17.66 -26.01
C ALA A 524 11.69 17.79 -26.35
N ASP A 525 12.37 18.73 -25.71
CA ASP A 525 13.79 19.00 -25.92
C ASP A 525 14.63 17.84 -25.35
N LEU A 526 14.28 17.35 -24.16
CA LEU A 526 14.91 16.19 -23.55
C LEU A 526 14.74 14.94 -24.40
N ARG A 527 13.55 14.70 -24.94
CA ARG A 527 13.30 13.56 -25.83
C ARG A 527 14.13 13.65 -27.11
N GLN A 528 14.32 14.84 -27.67
CA GLN A 528 15.23 15.03 -28.80
C GLN A 528 16.70 14.80 -28.41
N HIS A 529 17.12 15.26 -27.22
CA HIS A 529 18.47 15.05 -26.69
C HIS A 529 18.78 13.55 -26.49
N VAL A 530 17.86 12.81 -25.88
CA VAL A 530 17.95 11.35 -25.66
C VAL A 530 18.02 10.61 -27.00
N ARG A 531 17.16 10.96 -27.98
CA ARG A 531 17.16 10.36 -29.32
C ARG A 531 18.45 10.62 -30.10
N LYS A 532 19.01 11.83 -30.04
CA LYS A 532 20.31 12.15 -30.67
C LYS A 532 21.45 11.28 -30.14
N SER A 533 21.34 10.88 -28.87
CA SER A 533 22.28 10.00 -28.20
C SER A 533 21.99 8.50 -28.44
N ARG A 534 21.06 8.19 -29.36
CA ARG A 534 20.61 6.84 -29.77
C ARG A 534 19.93 6.01 -28.66
N TRP A 535 19.45 6.68 -27.62
CA TRP A 535 18.59 6.06 -26.61
C TRP A 535 17.13 6.13 -27.06
N HIS A 536 16.40 5.04 -26.84
CA HIS A 536 14.97 4.96 -27.13
C HIS A 536 14.16 5.02 -25.84
N ALA A 537 13.23 5.96 -25.74
CA ALA A 537 12.25 6.01 -24.67
C ALA A 537 10.99 5.27 -25.09
N ASN A 538 10.58 4.28 -24.30
CA ASN A 538 9.43 3.40 -24.56
C ASN A 538 8.10 3.97 -24.06
N THR A 539 8.16 4.93 -23.15
CA THR A 539 7.00 5.53 -22.48
C THR A 539 6.94 7.04 -22.67
N GLU A 540 5.79 7.62 -22.33
CA GLU A 540 5.61 9.07 -22.33
C GLU A 540 6.03 9.72 -21.00
N SER A 541 6.54 8.93 -20.04
CA SER A 541 7.00 9.42 -18.74
C SER A 541 8.28 10.24 -18.88
N ASP A 542 8.26 11.43 -18.30
CA ASP A 542 9.43 12.30 -18.13
C ASP A 542 10.56 11.64 -17.33
N THR A 543 10.23 10.72 -16.44
CA THR A 543 11.18 9.99 -15.59
C THR A 543 12.10 9.08 -16.42
N GLU A 544 11.58 8.46 -17.48
CA GLU A 544 12.41 7.66 -18.40
C GLU A 544 13.39 8.55 -19.16
N LEU A 545 12.96 9.74 -19.57
CA LEU A 545 13.85 10.72 -20.20
C LEU A 545 14.94 11.21 -19.25
N LEU A 546 14.58 11.44 -17.98
CA LEU A 546 15.51 11.85 -16.92
C LEU A 546 16.56 10.75 -16.67
N LEU A 547 16.12 9.49 -16.55
CA LEU A 547 16.99 8.32 -16.43
C LEU A 547 17.97 8.22 -17.60
N HIS A 548 17.50 8.32 -18.85
CA HIS A 548 18.38 8.24 -20.02
C HIS A 548 19.32 9.44 -20.16
N THR A 549 18.88 10.64 -19.76
CA THR A 549 19.75 11.82 -19.76
C THR A 549 20.90 11.65 -18.78
N PHE A 550 20.61 11.14 -17.57
CA PHE A 550 21.64 10.80 -16.59
C PHE A 550 22.56 9.68 -17.09
N ALA A 551 21.99 8.61 -17.64
CA ALA A 551 22.75 7.48 -18.18
C ALA A 551 23.74 7.92 -19.27
N ASN A 552 23.30 8.80 -20.17
CA ASN A 552 24.14 9.37 -21.22
C ASN A 552 25.27 10.24 -20.66
N ALA A 553 24.95 11.11 -19.68
CA ALA A 553 25.95 11.95 -19.04
C ALA A 553 27.00 11.13 -18.26
N LEU A 554 26.55 10.07 -17.57
CA LEU A 554 27.44 9.17 -16.84
C LEU A 554 28.33 8.35 -17.80
N ALA A 555 27.76 7.83 -18.89
CA ALA A 555 28.54 7.11 -19.90
C ALA A 555 29.60 8.00 -20.58
N ALA A 556 29.34 9.30 -20.72
CA ALA A 556 30.31 10.25 -21.25
C ALA A 556 31.40 10.64 -20.23
N ALA A 557 31.06 10.68 -18.94
CA ALA A 557 31.99 11.04 -17.87
C ALA A 557 32.93 9.88 -17.47
N VAL A 558 32.50 8.63 -17.67
CA VAL A 558 33.23 7.43 -17.23
C VAL A 558 34.03 6.84 -18.40
N PRO A 559 35.36 6.64 -18.24
CA PRO A 559 36.19 5.98 -19.25
C PRO A 559 35.69 4.58 -19.62
N PRO A 560 35.84 4.13 -20.89
CA PRO A 560 35.33 2.82 -21.34
C PRO A 560 35.91 1.61 -20.60
N ASP A 561 37.09 1.74 -20.02
CA ASP A 561 37.83 0.73 -19.27
C ASP A 561 37.50 0.72 -17.77
N ALA A 562 36.78 1.73 -17.26
CA ALA A 562 36.44 1.82 -15.85
C ALA A 562 35.26 0.90 -15.49
N LEU A 563 35.49 0.00 -14.54
CA LEU A 563 34.49 -0.96 -14.06
C LEU A 563 33.38 -0.33 -13.19
N GLN A 564 33.66 0.83 -12.59
CA GLN A 564 32.75 1.53 -11.69
C GLN A 564 32.98 3.06 -11.77
N PRO A 565 31.93 3.89 -11.61
CA PRO A 565 32.07 5.34 -11.59
C PRO A 565 32.67 5.85 -10.27
N SER A 566 33.45 6.92 -10.35
CA SER A 566 33.88 7.74 -9.19
C SER A 566 32.76 8.67 -8.72
N VAL A 567 32.86 9.14 -7.48
CA VAL A 567 31.89 10.07 -6.88
C VAL A 567 31.83 11.38 -7.68
N GLU A 568 32.97 11.88 -8.13
CA GLU A 568 33.08 13.10 -8.93
C GLU A 568 32.37 12.99 -10.28
N GLN A 569 32.49 11.83 -10.95
CA GLN A 569 31.82 11.56 -12.22
C GLN A 569 30.30 11.45 -12.04
N ILE A 570 29.84 10.86 -10.93
CA ILE A 570 28.41 10.78 -10.60
C ILE A 570 27.85 12.18 -10.41
N PHE A 571 28.54 13.04 -9.66
CA PHE A 571 28.11 14.42 -9.50
C PHE A 571 28.19 15.24 -10.78
N GLN A 572 29.19 14.99 -11.64
CA GLN A 572 29.27 15.60 -12.96
C GLN A 572 28.05 15.21 -13.83
N ALA A 573 27.64 13.95 -13.79
CA ALA A 573 26.46 13.48 -14.50
C ALA A 573 25.16 14.08 -13.94
N ALA A 574 25.03 14.13 -12.61
CA ALA A 574 23.89 14.75 -11.93
C ALA A 574 23.76 16.23 -12.28
N ALA A 575 24.89 16.92 -12.31
CA ALA A 575 24.94 18.29 -12.74
C ALA A 575 24.46 18.36 -14.22
N GLU A 576 24.96 17.56 -15.16
CA GLU A 576 24.58 17.75 -16.58
C GLU A 576 23.07 17.54 -16.80
N VAL A 577 22.44 16.69 -15.99
CA VAL A 577 20.98 16.60 -15.93
C VAL A 577 20.36 17.92 -15.48
N MET A 578 20.80 18.50 -14.36
CA MET A 578 20.27 19.77 -13.85
C MET A 578 20.47 20.96 -14.80
N LYS A 579 21.48 20.91 -15.68
CA LYS A 579 21.69 21.91 -16.73
C LYS A 579 20.62 21.87 -17.81
N ILE A 580 20.19 20.66 -18.18
CA ILE A 580 19.34 20.42 -19.35
C ILE A 580 17.87 20.32 -18.92
N ALA A 581 17.58 19.64 -17.81
CA ALA A 581 16.24 19.42 -17.31
C ALA A 581 15.66 20.67 -16.66
N LYS A 582 14.51 21.13 -17.16
CA LYS A 582 13.74 22.25 -16.61
C LYS A 582 12.43 21.74 -16.03
N GLY A 583 12.02 22.30 -14.91
CA GLY A 583 10.83 21.89 -14.17
C GLY A 583 11.08 21.91 -12.66
N GLY A 584 10.18 21.26 -11.92
CA GLY A 584 10.36 21.00 -10.49
C GLY A 584 10.48 19.49 -10.28
N TYR A 585 11.54 19.05 -9.62
CA TYR A 585 11.85 17.63 -9.48
C TYR A 585 12.72 17.31 -8.26
N SER A 586 12.36 16.23 -7.58
CA SER A 586 13.19 15.51 -6.61
C SER A 586 13.44 14.12 -7.15
N VAL A 587 14.70 13.71 -7.21
CA VAL A 587 15.11 12.45 -7.85
C VAL A 587 15.93 11.62 -6.88
N VAL A 588 15.64 10.32 -6.85
CA VAL A 588 16.48 9.31 -6.20
C VAL A 588 16.83 8.25 -7.23
N MET A 589 18.13 8.02 -7.41
CA MET A 589 18.68 7.03 -8.33
C MET A 589 19.54 6.01 -7.61
N LEU A 590 19.42 4.74 -8.00
CA LEU A 590 20.34 3.67 -7.62
C LEU A 590 21.29 3.40 -8.77
N ILE A 591 22.57 3.33 -8.46
CA ILE A 591 23.65 2.96 -9.38
C ILE A 591 24.21 1.63 -8.89
N THR A 592 23.93 0.56 -9.62
CA THR A 592 24.30 -0.81 -9.23
C THR A 592 25.81 -0.93 -9.05
N GLY A 593 26.23 -1.46 -7.90
CA GLY A 593 27.65 -1.61 -7.56
C GLY A 593 28.35 -0.34 -7.06
N ALA A 594 27.69 0.82 -7.07
CA ALA A 594 28.24 2.08 -6.58
C ALA A 594 27.49 2.63 -5.36
N GLY A 595 26.16 2.84 -5.45
CA GLY A 595 25.41 3.44 -4.35
C GLY A 595 24.12 4.15 -4.76
N ILE A 596 23.68 5.11 -3.94
CA ILE A 596 22.42 5.85 -4.14
C ILE A 596 22.70 7.34 -4.24
N LEU A 597 22.21 7.94 -5.31
CA LEU A 597 22.26 9.35 -5.62
C LEU A 597 20.87 9.96 -5.36
N ALA A 598 20.79 11.05 -4.64
CA ALA A 598 19.57 11.83 -4.46
C ALA A 598 19.86 13.29 -4.80
N PHE A 599 19.00 13.95 -5.57
CA PHE A 599 19.21 15.34 -5.94
C PHE A 599 17.91 16.09 -6.16
N ARG A 600 17.98 17.42 -5.99
CA ARG A 600 16.83 18.33 -6.05
C ARG A 600 17.03 19.37 -7.15
N ASP A 601 15.94 19.83 -7.76
CA ASP A 601 15.99 20.88 -8.77
C ASP A 601 16.61 22.19 -8.24
N VAL A 602 17.11 23.04 -9.15
CA VAL A 602 17.84 24.29 -8.82
C VAL A 602 17.00 25.32 -8.06
N TYR A 603 15.68 25.15 -8.03
CA TYR A 603 14.73 26.00 -7.31
C TYR A 603 14.17 25.35 -6.03
N GLY A 604 14.54 24.10 -5.75
CA GLY A 604 14.04 23.36 -4.60
C GLY A 604 12.51 23.23 -4.57
N ILE A 605 11.83 23.18 -5.72
CA ILE A 605 10.36 23.24 -5.79
C ILE A 605 9.74 22.02 -5.10
N ARG A 606 10.25 20.83 -5.41
CA ARG A 606 9.77 19.56 -4.83
C ARG A 606 10.54 19.23 -3.56
N PRO A 607 9.88 18.71 -2.51
CA PRO A 607 10.57 18.40 -1.26
C PRO A 607 11.45 17.16 -1.39
N LEU A 608 12.57 17.15 -0.67
CA LEU A 608 13.48 16.01 -0.55
C LEU A 608 14.30 16.17 0.72
N VAL A 609 14.21 15.19 1.62
CA VAL A 609 14.88 15.19 2.92
C VAL A 609 15.73 13.94 3.09
N ILE A 610 16.85 14.07 3.80
CA ILE A 610 17.77 12.98 4.12
C ILE A 610 17.72 12.67 5.62
N GLY A 611 17.74 11.39 5.94
CA GLY A 611 17.82 10.87 7.30
C GLY A 611 18.99 9.92 7.46
N ARG A 612 19.40 9.72 8.72
CA ARG A 612 20.50 8.83 9.09
C ARG A 612 20.10 8.02 10.33
N ARG A 613 20.58 6.77 10.40
CA ARG A 613 20.48 5.94 11.60
C ARG A 613 21.84 5.35 11.93
N THR A 614 22.24 5.37 13.20
CA THR A 614 23.57 4.91 13.65
C THR A 614 23.52 3.67 14.53
N GLU A 615 22.50 2.84 14.37
CA GLU A 615 22.33 1.60 15.14
C GLU A 615 23.23 0.49 14.57
N GLY A 616 24.52 0.50 14.89
CA GLY A 616 25.47 -0.53 14.47
C GLY A 616 26.88 0.00 14.20
N PRO A 617 27.80 -0.84 13.67
CA PRO A 617 29.15 -0.40 13.28
C PRO A 617 29.15 0.58 12.09
N ASN A 618 28.06 0.61 11.32
CA ASN A 618 27.88 1.44 10.14
C ASN A 618 26.63 2.31 10.24
N ALA A 619 26.65 3.47 9.59
CA ALA A 619 25.48 4.34 9.48
C ALA A 619 24.61 3.96 8.28
N ASP A 620 23.31 3.88 8.49
CA ASP A 620 22.32 3.74 7.42
C ASP A 620 21.84 5.14 7.00
N TYR A 621 21.54 5.32 5.72
CA TYR A 621 20.99 6.57 5.18
C TYR A 621 19.66 6.30 4.48
N ILE A 622 18.81 7.33 4.41
CA ILE A 622 17.55 7.31 3.68
C ILE A 622 17.28 8.68 3.07
N ALA A 623 16.71 8.71 1.86
CA ALA A 623 16.18 9.91 1.24
C ALA A 623 14.68 9.72 0.96
N ALA A 624 13.87 10.73 1.28
CA ALA A 624 12.42 10.66 1.13
C ALA A 624 11.84 12.04 0.77
N SER A 625 10.64 12.06 0.17
CA SER A 625 9.93 13.32 -0.10
C SER A 625 9.51 14.04 1.18
N GLU A 626 9.30 13.32 2.28
CA GLU A 626 8.79 13.86 3.55
C GLU A 626 9.48 13.23 4.77
N SER A 627 9.63 13.99 5.86
CA SER A 627 10.32 13.56 7.08
C SER A 627 9.61 12.43 7.83
N VAL A 628 8.27 12.34 7.74
CA VAL A 628 7.46 11.31 8.44
C VAL A 628 7.86 9.86 8.12
N VAL A 629 8.52 9.66 6.97
CA VAL A 629 9.10 8.38 6.57
C VAL A 629 10.22 7.98 7.54
N MET A 630 11.06 8.94 7.93
CA MET A 630 12.19 8.73 8.83
C MET A 630 11.70 8.39 10.24
N ASP A 631 10.74 9.15 10.75
CA ASP A 631 10.12 8.92 12.06
C ASP A 631 9.53 7.50 12.16
N THR A 632 8.88 7.05 11.08
CA THR A 632 8.28 5.71 11.01
C THR A 632 9.33 4.59 11.02
N LEU A 633 10.47 4.81 10.39
CA LEU A 633 11.52 3.79 10.20
C LEU A 633 12.64 3.90 11.25
N GLY A 634 12.52 4.82 12.21
CA GLY A 634 13.53 5.06 13.26
C GLY A 634 14.81 5.72 12.73
N PHE A 635 14.71 6.55 11.70
CA PHE A 635 15.83 7.38 11.23
C PHE A 635 15.72 8.78 11.83
N ASP A 636 16.86 9.35 12.21
CA ASP A 636 16.96 10.75 12.59
C ASP A 636 16.99 11.61 11.33
N VAL A 637 16.19 12.67 11.30
CA VAL A 637 16.21 13.66 10.21
C VAL A 637 17.55 14.40 10.25
N LEU A 638 18.31 14.34 9.14
CA LEU A 638 19.61 15.01 9.04
C LEU A 638 19.44 16.44 8.54
N ARG A 639 18.80 16.60 7.37
CA ARG A 639 18.38 17.89 6.78
C ARG A 639 17.67 17.69 5.44
N ASP A 640 17.02 18.73 4.96
CA ASP A 640 16.57 18.85 3.56
C ASP A 640 17.75 18.93 2.58
N VAL A 641 17.56 18.39 1.37
CA VAL A 641 18.49 18.58 0.24
C VAL A 641 18.33 20.00 -0.28
N ASP A 642 19.44 20.71 -0.43
CA ASP A 642 19.45 22.10 -0.89
C ASP A 642 19.09 22.20 -2.39
N PRO A 643 18.58 23.36 -2.85
CA PRO A 643 18.29 23.59 -4.26
C PRO A 643 19.54 23.36 -5.12
N GLY A 644 19.45 22.48 -6.13
CA GLY A 644 20.58 22.13 -6.99
C GLY A 644 21.68 21.31 -6.30
N GLU A 645 21.43 20.79 -5.09
CA GLU A 645 22.36 19.90 -4.41
C GLU A 645 22.17 18.45 -4.89
N ALA A 646 23.29 17.73 -5.01
CA ALA A 646 23.33 16.29 -5.15
C ALA A 646 23.99 15.64 -3.92
N PHE A 647 23.31 14.65 -3.36
CA PHE A 647 23.76 13.80 -2.29
C PHE A 647 24.07 12.41 -2.84
N PHE A 648 25.22 11.84 -2.49
CA PHE A 648 25.58 10.48 -2.88
C PHE A 648 26.03 9.66 -1.66
N PHE A 649 25.37 8.53 -1.44
CA PHE A 649 25.82 7.50 -0.53
C PHE A 649 26.56 6.43 -1.32
N ASP A 650 27.86 6.29 -1.06
CA ASP A 650 28.72 5.28 -1.68
C ASP A 650 28.71 4.00 -0.84
N SER A 651 28.12 2.93 -1.37
CA SER A 651 28.03 1.65 -0.66
C SER A 651 29.37 0.92 -0.52
N ARG A 652 30.38 1.31 -1.32
CA ARG A 652 31.70 0.67 -1.34
C ARG A 652 32.58 1.19 -0.22
N SER A 653 32.55 2.51 0.01
CA SER A 653 33.30 3.18 1.07
C SER A 653 32.49 3.39 2.35
N ASN A 654 31.17 3.16 2.29
CA ASN A 654 30.23 3.49 3.36
C ASN A 654 30.29 4.98 3.76
N CYS A 655 30.59 5.84 2.77
CA CYS A 655 30.73 7.27 2.97
C CYS A 655 29.62 8.02 2.25
N MET A 656 29.22 9.12 2.88
CA MET A 656 28.30 10.08 2.32
C MET A 656 29.08 11.25 1.75
N SER A 657 28.73 11.67 0.54
CA SER A 657 29.27 12.87 -0.12
C SER A 657 28.14 13.77 -0.57
N THR A 658 28.38 15.08 -0.59
CA THR A 658 27.43 16.06 -1.10
C THR A 658 28.15 17.04 -2.00
N LYS A 659 27.47 17.52 -3.03
CA LYS A 659 28.02 18.52 -3.94
C LYS A 659 26.92 19.42 -4.48
N GLN A 660 27.22 20.70 -4.50
CA GLN A 660 26.37 21.69 -5.12
C GLN A 660 26.57 21.64 -6.65
N CYS A 661 25.50 21.30 -7.37
CA CYS A 661 25.48 21.00 -8.80
C CYS A 661 24.65 22.06 -9.53
N PHE A 662 25.27 23.16 -9.95
CA PHE A 662 24.61 24.18 -10.78
C PHE A 662 25.51 24.70 -11.89
N TYR A 663 24.90 25.41 -12.82
CA TYR A 663 25.52 25.84 -14.07
C TYR A 663 25.50 27.35 -14.21
N GLN A 664 26.46 27.85 -15.01
CA GLN A 664 26.66 29.24 -15.41
C GLN A 664 25.36 30.07 -15.41
N ASN A 665 25.40 31.19 -14.68
CA ASN A 665 24.32 32.19 -14.56
C ASN A 665 23.01 31.74 -13.88
N THR A 666 22.91 30.51 -13.36
CA THR A 666 21.77 30.07 -12.54
C THR A 666 22.20 30.00 -11.07
N VAL A 667 21.75 30.96 -10.27
CA VAL A 667 21.97 30.94 -8.81
C VAL A 667 20.88 30.08 -8.17
N PRO A 668 21.23 29.00 -7.44
CA PRO A 668 20.24 28.20 -6.73
C PRO A 668 19.46 29.06 -5.73
N ARG A 669 18.14 28.89 -5.72
CA ARG A 669 17.23 29.65 -4.84
C ARG A 669 16.18 28.72 -4.29
N LEU A 670 15.94 28.74 -2.99
CA LEU A 670 14.89 27.93 -2.41
C LEU A 670 13.53 28.60 -2.61
N VAL A 671 12.72 28.05 -3.50
CA VAL A 671 11.37 28.51 -3.85
C VAL A 671 10.44 27.28 -3.80
N PRO A 672 10.15 26.75 -2.59
CA PRO A 672 9.45 25.49 -2.44
C PRO A 672 7.98 25.63 -2.83
N CYS A 673 7.35 24.52 -3.21
CA CYS A 673 5.94 24.53 -3.58
C CYS A 673 5.05 24.85 -2.38
N ILE A 674 4.33 25.97 -2.43
CA ILE A 674 3.47 26.39 -1.31
C ILE A 674 2.28 25.44 -1.10
N PHE A 675 1.87 24.74 -2.17
CA PHE A 675 0.72 23.84 -2.14
C PHE A 675 0.99 22.55 -1.35
N GLU A 676 2.26 22.19 -1.14
CA GLU A 676 2.67 21.11 -0.23
C GLU A 676 2.20 21.42 1.21
N TYR A 677 2.42 22.66 1.68
CA TYR A 677 1.97 23.12 3.00
C TYR A 677 0.44 23.20 3.12
N VAL A 678 -0.23 23.68 2.07
CA VAL A 678 -1.69 23.84 2.04
C VAL A 678 -2.39 22.47 2.15
N TYR A 679 -1.99 21.51 1.32
CA TYR A 679 -2.78 20.29 1.14
C TYR A 679 -1.96 19.00 1.02
N PHE A 680 -0.93 18.99 0.17
CA PHE A 680 -0.39 17.74 -0.35
C PHE A 680 0.42 16.95 0.70
N ALA A 681 1.28 17.65 1.45
CA ALA A 681 2.10 17.04 2.48
C ALA A 681 1.28 16.67 3.71
N ARG A 682 1.80 15.70 4.47
CA ARG A 682 1.22 15.28 5.73
C ARG A 682 1.46 16.32 6.83
N PRO A 683 0.49 16.53 7.75
CA PRO A 683 0.65 17.54 8.80
C PRO A 683 1.79 17.23 9.77
N ASP A 684 2.15 15.96 9.95
CA ASP A 684 3.25 15.50 10.78
C ASP A 684 4.63 15.58 10.10
N SER A 685 4.71 16.08 8.87
CA SER A 685 5.97 16.31 8.17
C SER A 685 6.56 17.70 8.49
N THR A 686 7.90 17.76 8.47
CA THR A 686 8.67 19.00 8.47
C THR A 686 9.41 19.11 7.14
N MET A 687 9.26 20.23 6.44
CA MET A 687 9.89 20.48 5.15
C MET A 687 10.62 21.82 5.19
N ASP A 688 11.88 21.85 4.75
CA ASP A 688 12.74 23.04 4.77
C ASP A 688 12.73 23.75 6.15
N GLY A 689 12.73 22.95 7.22
CA GLY A 689 12.67 23.41 8.62
C GLY A 689 11.31 23.98 9.08
N VAL A 690 10.24 23.82 8.30
CA VAL A 690 8.88 24.29 8.64
C VAL A 690 7.94 23.12 8.89
N SER A 691 7.27 23.15 10.04
CA SER A 691 6.19 22.19 10.36
C SER A 691 4.96 22.45 9.50
N VAL A 692 4.49 21.43 8.79
CA VAL A 692 3.25 21.52 8.00
C VAL A 692 2.04 21.80 8.90
N TYR A 693 1.94 21.10 10.03
CA TYR A 693 0.88 21.34 11.01
C TYR A 693 0.82 22.79 11.47
N GLU A 694 1.95 23.36 11.92
CA GLU A 694 1.97 24.74 12.42
C GLU A 694 1.63 25.75 11.32
N SER A 695 2.09 25.50 10.08
CA SER A 695 1.73 26.34 8.94
C SER A 695 0.21 26.38 8.71
N ARG A 696 -0.49 25.25 8.85
CA ARG A 696 -1.95 25.16 8.70
C ARG A 696 -2.70 25.81 9.87
N VAL A 697 -2.14 25.79 11.08
CA VAL A 697 -2.67 26.55 12.21
C VAL A 697 -2.60 28.06 11.89
N ARG A 698 -1.44 28.57 11.45
CA ARG A 698 -1.31 29.99 11.05
C ARG A 698 -2.24 30.37 9.90
N MET A 699 -2.45 29.47 8.93
CA MET A 699 -3.45 29.66 7.88
C MET A 699 -4.86 29.85 8.47
N GLY A 700 -5.25 29.08 9.49
CA GLY A 700 -6.54 29.23 10.16
C GLY A 700 -6.69 30.57 10.90
N GLN A 701 -5.63 31.03 11.56
CA GLN A 701 -5.60 32.35 12.21
C GLN A 701 -5.80 33.47 11.20
N SER A 702 -5.11 33.38 10.06
CA SER A 702 -5.19 34.39 9.02
C SER A 702 -6.52 34.32 8.25
N LEU A 703 -7.07 33.13 8.03
CA LEU A 703 -8.39 32.94 7.44
C LEU A 703 -9.50 33.54 8.32
N ALA A 704 -9.43 33.37 9.63
CA ALA A 704 -10.38 34.00 10.55
C ALA A 704 -10.35 35.53 10.45
N ARG A 705 -9.15 36.13 10.43
CA ARG A 705 -9.00 37.59 10.24
C ARG A 705 -9.59 38.04 8.91
N ARG A 706 -9.39 37.26 7.83
CA ARG A 706 -10.00 37.54 6.54
C ARG A 706 -11.52 37.45 6.59
N VAL A 707 -12.09 36.41 7.20
CA VAL A 707 -13.55 36.27 7.38
C VAL A 707 -14.14 37.46 8.14
N GLN A 708 -13.44 37.97 9.15
CA GLN A 708 -13.88 39.15 9.92
C GLN A 708 -13.93 40.45 9.11
N GLN A 709 -13.15 40.56 8.04
CA GLN A 709 -13.04 41.78 7.22
C GLN A 709 -14.06 41.87 6.09
N VAL A 710 -14.51 40.73 5.56
CA VAL A 710 -15.23 40.70 4.25
C VAL A 710 -16.71 40.32 4.40
N ALA A 711 -17.10 39.72 5.53
CA ALA A 711 -18.41 39.12 5.68
C ALA A 711 -19.10 39.51 6.98
N ASP A 712 -20.44 39.36 7.01
CA ASP A 712 -21.26 39.36 8.22
C ASP A 712 -21.00 38.09 9.06
N TRP A 713 -19.74 37.91 9.48
CA TRP A 713 -19.25 36.74 10.20
C TRP A 713 -19.99 36.51 11.54
N GLN A 714 -20.62 37.55 12.07
CA GLN A 714 -21.41 37.50 13.30
C GLN A 714 -22.66 36.61 13.16
N GLU A 715 -23.13 36.38 11.94
CA GLU A 715 -24.24 35.47 11.66
C GLU A 715 -23.85 33.98 11.69
N ILE A 716 -22.57 33.64 11.80
CA ILE A 716 -22.11 32.24 11.79
C ILE A 716 -22.43 31.58 13.13
N ASP A 717 -23.19 30.49 13.10
CA ASP A 717 -23.53 29.72 14.30
C ASP A 717 -22.46 28.67 14.63
N VAL A 718 -21.85 28.06 13.60
CA VAL A 718 -20.91 26.94 13.75
C VAL A 718 -19.92 26.88 12.59
N VAL A 719 -18.67 26.52 12.89
CA VAL A 719 -17.62 26.24 11.91
C VAL A 719 -17.47 24.73 11.74
N ILE A 720 -17.43 24.27 10.49
CA ILE A 720 -17.42 22.86 10.14
C ILE A 720 -16.25 22.60 9.17
N PRO A 721 -15.24 21.79 9.54
CA PRO A 721 -14.21 21.38 8.62
C PRO A 721 -14.76 20.41 7.57
N ILE A 722 -14.26 20.54 6.34
CA ILE A 722 -14.34 19.47 5.34
C ILE A 722 -13.15 18.52 5.58
N PRO A 723 -13.40 17.25 5.97
CA PRO A 723 -12.33 16.33 6.36
C PRO A 723 -11.51 15.82 5.15
N ASP A 724 -10.21 15.53 5.29
CA ASP A 724 -9.45 15.50 6.56
C ASP A 724 -8.50 16.69 6.74
N THR A 725 -7.95 17.25 5.66
CA THR A 725 -6.88 18.27 5.69
C THR A 725 -7.29 19.54 6.44
N SER A 726 -8.49 20.03 6.18
CA SER A 726 -8.99 21.32 6.68
C SER A 726 -9.35 21.32 8.16
N ARG A 727 -9.25 20.17 8.85
CA ARG A 727 -9.54 20.04 10.29
C ARG A 727 -8.70 21.02 11.12
N THR A 728 -7.40 21.10 10.88
CA THR A 728 -6.49 21.98 11.63
C THR A 728 -6.82 23.45 11.42
N THR A 729 -6.97 23.86 10.16
CA THR A 729 -7.32 25.23 9.77
C THR A 729 -8.69 25.64 10.34
N ALA A 730 -9.69 24.77 10.26
CA ALA A 730 -11.05 25.08 10.72
C ALA A 730 -11.15 25.21 12.24
N ILE A 731 -10.46 24.34 12.99
CA ILE A 731 -10.41 24.41 14.46
C ILE A 731 -9.85 25.78 14.88
N GLU A 732 -8.74 26.19 14.29
CA GLU A 732 -8.11 27.46 14.61
C GLU A 732 -8.95 28.66 14.14
N THR A 733 -9.59 28.53 12.97
CA THR A 733 -10.53 29.55 12.47
C THR A 733 -11.69 29.75 13.45
N ALA A 734 -12.28 28.65 13.93
CA ALA A 734 -13.38 28.67 14.90
C ALA A 734 -12.97 29.28 16.24
N TYR A 735 -11.75 28.97 16.70
CA TYR A 735 -11.17 29.52 17.92
C TYR A 735 -11.07 31.05 17.86
N ILE A 736 -10.49 31.61 16.79
CA ILE A 736 -10.35 33.06 16.61
C ILE A 736 -11.71 33.75 16.40
N LEU A 737 -12.64 33.12 15.67
CA LEU A 737 -14.00 33.64 15.48
C LEU A 737 -14.89 33.50 16.72
N GLN A 738 -14.42 32.81 17.77
CA GLN A 738 -15.19 32.48 18.98
C GLN A 738 -16.49 31.75 18.66
N ARG A 739 -16.45 30.83 17.71
CA ARG A 739 -17.59 29.97 17.31
C ARG A 739 -17.29 28.50 17.60
N PRO A 740 -18.31 27.68 17.87
CA PRO A 740 -18.09 26.25 18.06
C PRO A 740 -17.58 25.61 16.76
N CYS A 741 -16.57 24.76 16.88
CA CYS A 741 -16.14 23.86 15.80
C CYS A 741 -16.85 22.50 15.97
N ARG A 742 -17.51 22.01 14.92
CA ARG A 742 -18.22 20.71 14.93
C ARG A 742 -17.83 19.86 13.74
N GLU A 743 -17.48 18.60 13.98
CA GLU A 743 -17.34 17.61 12.91
C GLU A 743 -18.74 17.19 12.44
N ALA A 744 -19.27 17.90 11.46
CA ALA A 744 -20.58 17.59 10.88
C ALA A 744 -20.49 16.77 9.58
N PHE A 745 -19.32 16.76 8.94
CA PHE A 745 -19.01 15.89 7.82
C PHE A 745 -18.14 14.72 8.29
N GLN A 746 -18.58 13.50 8.01
CA GLN A 746 -17.81 12.30 8.27
C GLN A 746 -17.31 11.72 6.95
N LYS A 747 -15.99 11.60 6.81
CA LYS A 747 -15.39 10.91 5.67
C LYS A 747 -15.53 9.40 5.81
N ASN A 748 -16.05 8.78 4.75
CA ASN A 748 -16.19 7.34 4.68
C ASN A 748 -14.84 6.72 4.30
N ARG A 749 -14.16 6.12 5.29
CA ARG A 749 -12.77 5.65 5.18
C ARG A 749 -12.58 4.42 4.29
N TYR A 750 -13.64 3.67 4.02
CA TYR A 750 -13.59 2.36 3.37
C TYR A 750 -14.03 2.36 1.90
N ILE A 751 -14.01 3.51 1.24
CA ILE A 751 -14.47 3.62 -0.14
C ILE A 751 -13.34 3.24 -1.09
N ALA A 752 -13.54 2.16 -1.82
CA ALA A 752 -12.69 1.80 -2.95
C ALA A 752 -12.77 2.86 -4.06
N ARG A 753 -11.73 2.94 -4.92
CA ARG A 753 -11.73 3.82 -6.10
C ARG A 753 -13.03 3.58 -6.90
N THR A 754 -13.89 4.59 -6.98
CA THR A 754 -15.04 4.56 -7.87
C THR A 754 -14.54 4.95 -9.26
N PHE A 755 -14.37 3.97 -10.15
CA PHE A 755 -13.99 4.22 -11.55
C PHE A 755 -14.97 5.20 -12.20
N ILE A 756 -14.45 6.05 -13.08
CA ILE A 756 -15.17 7.06 -13.84
C ILE A 756 -16.38 6.40 -14.53
N MET A 757 -17.59 6.68 -14.04
CA MET A 757 -18.83 6.34 -14.73
C MET A 757 -19.33 7.58 -15.47
N PRO A 758 -19.54 7.53 -16.80
CA PRO A 758 -20.00 8.70 -17.56
C PRO A 758 -21.44 9.09 -17.14
N GLY A 759 -21.66 10.39 -16.86
CA GLY A 759 -22.96 11.00 -16.58
C GLY A 759 -23.02 11.88 -15.31
N GLN A 760 -23.51 13.13 -15.42
CA GLN A 760 -23.61 14.09 -14.30
C GLN A 760 -24.53 13.62 -13.15
N GLN A 761 -25.64 12.94 -13.46
CA GLN A 761 -26.57 12.44 -12.42
C GLN A 761 -25.95 11.36 -11.51
N LYS A 762 -24.97 10.59 -12.00
CA LYS A 762 -24.27 9.58 -11.20
C LYS A 762 -23.13 10.17 -10.36
N ARG A 763 -22.54 11.33 -10.74
CA ARG A 763 -21.55 12.05 -9.91
C ARG A 763 -22.13 12.54 -8.57
N ARG A 764 -23.41 12.93 -8.54
CA ARG A 764 -24.13 13.24 -7.29
C ARG A 764 -24.15 12.08 -6.29
N LYS A 765 -24.30 10.84 -6.79
CA LYS A 765 -24.23 9.63 -5.96
C LYS A 765 -22.79 9.39 -5.44
N THR A 766 -21.75 9.73 -6.21
CA THR A 766 -20.36 9.50 -5.81
C THR A 766 -19.88 10.38 -4.65
N MET A 767 -20.35 11.63 -4.53
CA MET A 767 -19.98 12.49 -3.40
C MET A 767 -20.62 12.06 -2.08
N ARG A 768 -21.90 11.66 -2.11
CA ARG A 768 -22.58 11.05 -0.95
C ARG A 768 -21.98 9.70 -0.55
N LEU A 769 -21.31 9.01 -1.47
CA LEU A 769 -20.46 7.90 -1.09
C LEU A 769 -19.29 8.45 -0.26
N LYS A 770 -18.52 9.45 -0.72
CA LYS A 770 -17.31 9.92 -0.02
C LYS A 770 -17.54 10.54 1.37
N LEU A 771 -18.61 11.30 1.54
CA LEU A 771 -18.91 12.06 2.76
C LEU A 771 -20.34 11.77 3.23
N ASN A 772 -20.51 11.68 4.55
CA ASN A 772 -21.81 11.64 5.21
C ASN A 772 -22.02 12.92 6.03
N THR A 773 -23.28 13.37 6.15
CA THR A 773 -23.66 14.52 6.97
C THR A 773 -24.31 14.09 8.28
N ILE A 774 -23.91 14.70 9.38
CA ILE A 774 -24.57 14.59 10.67
C ILE A 774 -25.67 15.65 10.73
N ARG A 775 -26.91 15.26 10.41
CA ARG A 775 -28.05 16.20 10.25
C ARG A 775 -28.30 17.10 11.47
N SER A 776 -28.07 16.60 12.68
CA SER A 776 -28.24 17.39 13.91
C SER A 776 -27.31 18.61 13.99
N GLU A 777 -26.16 18.56 13.31
CA GLU A 777 -25.22 19.67 13.29
C GLU A 777 -25.54 20.75 12.26
N PHE A 778 -26.39 20.46 11.27
CA PHE A 778 -26.80 21.42 10.23
C PHE A 778 -28.19 22.04 10.47
N LYS A 779 -29.14 21.28 11.03
CA LYS A 779 -30.56 21.67 11.12
C LYS A 779 -30.77 23.05 11.76
N GLY A 780 -31.27 24.00 10.98
CA GLY A 780 -31.61 25.37 11.38
C GLY A 780 -30.42 26.32 11.54
N LYS A 781 -29.18 25.85 11.43
CA LYS A 781 -27.96 26.64 11.68
C LYS A 781 -27.43 27.31 10.41
N LYS A 782 -26.81 28.47 10.58
CA LYS A 782 -25.99 29.16 9.58
C LYS A 782 -24.54 28.69 9.73
N VAL A 783 -24.06 27.92 8.76
CA VAL A 783 -22.81 27.17 8.90
C VAL A 783 -21.69 27.81 8.06
N LEU A 784 -20.47 27.85 8.61
CA LEU A 784 -19.24 28.14 7.86
C LEU A 784 -18.51 26.84 7.56
N LEU A 785 -18.43 26.48 6.29
CA LEU A 785 -17.63 25.36 5.81
C LEU A 785 -16.22 25.84 5.52
N VAL A 786 -15.22 25.14 6.04
CA VAL A 786 -13.80 25.44 5.79
C VAL A 786 -13.18 24.30 5.01
N ASP A 787 -12.63 24.62 3.83
CA ASP A 787 -11.90 23.69 2.98
C ASP A 787 -10.46 24.16 2.73
N ASP A 788 -9.61 23.26 2.24
CA ASP A 788 -8.22 23.57 1.94
C ASP A 788 -8.12 24.48 0.70
N SER A 789 -8.88 24.16 -0.34
CA SER A 789 -8.79 24.80 -1.64
C SER A 789 -10.05 24.59 -2.47
N ILE A 790 -10.31 25.50 -3.43
CA ILE A 790 -11.40 25.35 -4.40
C ILE A 790 -10.80 25.29 -5.81
N VAL A 791 -10.84 24.11 -6.44
CA VAL A 791 -10.24 23.85 -7.77
C VAL A 791 -11.29 23.90 -8.89
N ARG A 792 -12.06 22.82 -9.09
CA ARG A 792 -13.14 22.74 -10.11
C ARG A 792 -14.50 23.22 -9.61
N GLY A 793 -14.66 23.36 -8.28
CA GLY A 793 -15.91 23.75 -7.62
C GLY A 793 -17.04 22.72 -7.63
N THR A 794 -16.99 21.66 -8.45
CA THR A 794 -18.04 20.62 -8.47
C THR A 794 -18.18 19.91 -7.12
N THR A 795 -17.06 19.62 -6.45
CA THR A 795 -17.05 19.01 -5.12
C THR A 795 -17.69 19.94 -4.09
N CYS A 796 -17.30 21.23 -4.10
CA CYS A 796 -17.82 22.23 -3.18
C CYS A 796 -19.33 22.43 -3.37
N ASN A 797 -19.82 22.46 -4.62
CA ASN A 797 -21.24 22.56 -4.93
C ASN A 797 -22.05 21.41 -4.29
N GLU A 798 -21.58 20.17 -4.45
CA GLU A 798 -22.23 18.99 -3.85
C GLU A 798 -22.17 19.02 -2.32
N ILE A 799 -21.04 19.44 -1.72
CA ILE A 799 -20.90 19.57 -0.27
C ILE A 799 -21.89 20.61 0.29
N ILE A 800 -22.01 21.76 -0.37
CA ILE A 800 -22.96 22.81 0.02
C ILE A 800 -24.40 22.29 -0.12
N GLN A 801 -24.72 21.59 -1.22
CA GLN A 801 -26.02 20.97 -1.39
C GLN A 801 -26.33 19.97 -0.26
N MET A 802 -25.38 19.12 0.11
CA MET A 802 -25.53 18.17 1.22
C MET A 802 -25.76 18.87 2.57
N ALA A 803 -25.11 20.00 2.82
CA ALA A 803 -25.34 20.81 4.02
C ALA A 803 -26.75 21.42 4.05
N ARG A 804 -27.23 21.96 2.92
CA ARG A 804 -28.60 22.49 2.79
C ARG A 804 -29.65 21.39 2.95
N GLU A 805 -29.45 20.23 2.33
CA GLU A 805 -30.31 19.05 2.47
C GLU A 805 -30.34 18.50 3.91
N ALA A 806 -29.25 18.65 4.66
CA ALA A 806 -29.18 18.32 6.08
C ALA A 806 -29.90 19.34 6.98
N GLY A 807 -30.37 20.46 6.40
CA GLY A 807 -31.21 21.46 7.06
C GLY A 807 -30.51 22.77 7.41
N ALA A 808 -29.31 23.06 6.84
CA ALA A 808 -28.64 24.35 7.04
C ALA A 808 -29.46 25.51 6.45
N SER A 809 -29.58 26.61 7.20
CA SER A 809 -30.34 27.80 6.77
C SER A 809 -29.54 28.68 5.81
N LYS A 810 -28.30 28.98 6.16
CA LYS A 810 -27.28 29.59 5.29
C LYS A 810 -26.01 28.72 5.29
N VAL A 811 -25.32 28.67 4.16
CA VAL A 811 -24.06 27.94 3.99
C VAL A 811 -23.01 28.89 3.43
N PHE A 812 -22.06 29.24 4.28
CA PHE A 812 -20.90 30.05 3.95
C PHE A 812 -19.71 29.13 3.68
N PHE A 813 -18.76 29.58 2.85
CA PHE A 813 -17.61 28.78 2.47
C PHE A 813 -16.32 29.59 2.58
N ALA A 814 -15.30 29.03 3.21
CA ALA A 814 -13.97 29.64 3.32
C ALA A 814 -12.89 28.66 2.84
N SER A 815 -11.99 29.17 2.00
CA SER A 815 -10.86 28.43 1.44
C SER A 815 -9.56 28.84 2.14
N ALA A 816 -8.84 27.88 2.71
CA ALA A 816 -7.53 28.11 3.33
C ALA A 816 -6.45 28.52 2.32
N ALA A 817 -6.63 28.16 1.05
CA ALA A 817 -5.82 28.62 -0.07
C ALA A 817 -6.45 29.82 -0.78
N PRO A 818 -5.64 30.67 -1.43
CA PRO A 818 -6.10 31.63 -2.41
C PRO A 818 -6.82 30.96 -3.59
N ALA A 819 -7.47 31.78 -4.41
CA ALA A 819 -8.16 31.31 -5.61
C ALA A 819 -7.18 30.64 -6.59
N VAL A 820 -7.36 29.35 -6.86
CA VAL A 820 -6.59 28.59 -7.84
C VAL A 820 -7.01 29.01 -9.25
N ARG A 821 -6.14 29.73 -9.95
CA ARG A 821 -6.43 30.37 -11.26
C ARG A 821 -5.60 29.81 -12.40
N PHE A 822 -4.50 29.13 -12.08
CA PHE A 822 -3.55 28.61 -13.07
C PHE A 822 -3.21 27.14 -12.79
N PRO A 823 -2.92 26.34 -13.84
CA PRO A 823 -2.51 24.95 -13.67
C PRO A 823 -1.11 24.84 -13.05
N ASN A 824 -0.84 23.77 -12.30
CA ASN A 824 0.51 23.45 -11.85
C ASN A 824 1.23 22.65 -12.96
N VAL A 825 2.49 22.98 -13.22
CA VAL A 825 3.32 22.31 -14.25
C VAL A 825 4.56 21.63 -13.66
N TYR A 826 4.68 21.63 -12.33
CA TYR A 826 5.85 21.11 -11.62
C TYR A 826 5.57 19.77 -10.93
N GLY A 827 4.39 19.15 -11.15
CA GLY A 827 4.09 17.79 -10.65
C GLY A 827 2.85 17.65 -9.76
N ILE A 828 2.09 18.72 -9.47
CA ILE A 828 0.77 18.59 -8.82
C ILE A 828 -0.28 18.45 -9.93
N ASP A 829 -1.11 17.41 -9.85
CA ASP A 829 -2.19 17.20 -10.82
C ASP A 829 -3.34 18.20 -10.59
N LEU A 830 -3.26 19.35 -11.26
CA LEU A 830 -4.33 20.33 -11.35
C LEU A 830 -4.94 20.32 -12.76
N PRO A 831 -6.25 20.61 -12.89
CA PRO A 831 -6.91 20.58 -14.17
C PRO A 831 -6.46 21.73 -15.08
N ARG A 832 -6.89 21.67 -16.35
CA ARG A 832 -6.66 22.73 -17.32
C ARG A 832 -7.23 24.05 -16.83
N LYS A 833 -6.68 25.15 -17.35
CA LYS A 833 -7.03 26.52 -16.95
C LYS A 833 -8.54 26.80 -17.10
N GLU A 834 -9.18 26.24 -18.13
CA GLU A 834 -10.61 26.43 -18.42
C GLU A 834 -11.52 25.71 -17.42
N ASP A 835 -11.02 24.63 -16.81
CA ASP A 835 -11.74 23.81 -15.83
C ASP A 835 -11.66 24.37 -14.40
N LEU A 836 -10.81 25.38 -14.17
CA LEU A 836 -10.66 26.04 -12.87
C LEU A 836 -11.81 27.02 -12.64
N ILE A 837 -12.53 26.87 -11.51
CA ILE A 837 -13.72 27.69 -11.25
C ILE A 837 -13.38 29.16 -11.05
N ALA A 838 -12.23 29.46 -10.45
CA ALA A 838 -11.81 30.83 -10.21
C ALA A 838 -11.11 31.49 -11.42
N ASN A 839 -10.87 30.78 -12.52
CA ASN A 839 -10.26 31.39 -13.70
C ASN A 839 -11.17 32.49 -14.28
N GLY A 840 -10.69 33.73 -14.29
CA GLY A 840 -11.43 34.91 -14.78
C GLY A 840 -12.66 35.30 -13.95
N ARG A 841 -12.82 34.76 -12.73
CA ARG A 841 -14.00 34.99 -11.87
C ARG A 841 -13.60 35.58 -10.51
N ASP A 842 -14.49 36.39 -9.94
CA ASP A 842 -14.38 36.91 -8.58
C ASP A 842 -15.11 36.02 -7.56
N GLU A 843 -15.00 36.35 -6.27
CA GLU A 843 -15.59 35.54 -5.19
C GLU A 843 -17.11 35.46 -5.28
N VAL A 844 -17.77 36.54 -5.73
CA VAL A 844 -19.23 36.62 -5.91
C VAL A 844 -19.70 35.67 -7.02
N ALA A 845 -19.02 35.68 -8.17
CA ALA A 845 -19.30 34.76 -9.25
C ALA A 845 -19.06 33.31 -8.83
N VAL A 846 -17.98 33.02 -8.09
CA VAL A 846 -17.71 31.67 -7.59
C VAL A 846 -18.79 31.22 -6.59
N ALA A 847 -19.17 32.08 -5.64
CA ALA A 847 -20.21 31.77 -4.65
C ALA A 847 -21.52 31.35 -5.32
N LYS A 848 -21.94 32.09 -6.37
CA LYS A 848 -23.12 31.76 -7.17
C LYS A 848 -23.00 30.41 -7.89
N LEU A 849 -21.81 30.10 -8.43
CA LEU A 849 -21.58 28.84 -9.16
C LEU A 849 -21.58 27.62 -8.25
N ILE A 850 -21.05 27.73 -7.02
CA ILE A 850 -21.04 26.63 -6.06
C ILE A 850 -22.31 26.60 -5.18
N GLY A 851 -23.16 27.63 -5.23
CA GLY A 851 -24.39 27.72 -4.43
C GLY A 851 -24.18 28.12 -2.97
N ALA A 852 -23.06 28.74 -2.65
CA ALA A 852 -22.79 29.31 -1.32
C ALA A 852 -23.47 30.68 -1.16
N ASP A 853 -23.82 31.04 0.08
CA ASP A 853 -24.31 32.39 0.40
C ASP A 853 -23.21 33.45 0.21
N TRP A 854 -21.97 33.11 0.58
CA TRP A 854 -20.75 33.81 0.19
C TRP A 854 -19.54 32.87 0.25
N VAL A 855 -18.46 33.28 -0.43
CA VAL A 855 -17.17 32.59 -0.45
C VAL A 855 -16.09 33.57 -0.04
N VAL A 856 -15.15 33.14 0.80
CA VAL A 856 -13.94 33.90 1.14
C VAL A 856 -12.71 33.05 0.80
N TYR A 857 -11.76 33.65 0.09
CA TYR A 857 -10.43 33.07 -0.11
C TYR A 857 -9.40 33.70 0.83
N GLN A 858 -8.41 32.89 1.22
CA GLN A 858 -7.19 33.37 1.85
C GLN A 858 -6.43 34.32 0.90
N ASP A 859 -5.84 35.38 1.45
CA ASP A 859 -4.94 36.25 0.68
C ASP A 859 -3.60 35.54 0.41
N LEU A 860 -3.02 35.75 -0.77
CA LEU A 860 -1.76 35.11 -1.14
C LEU A 860 -0.58 35.61 -0.30
N ALA A 861 -0.51 36.90 0.01
CA ALA A 861 0.55 37.46 0.84
C ALA A 861 0.45 36.91 2.27
N ASP A 862 -0.77 36.80 2.79
CA ASP A 862 -1.01 36.17 4.09
C ASP A 862 -0.63 34.69 4.10
N LEU A 863 -0.97 33.92 3.06
CA LEU A 863 -0.59 32.51 2.94
C LEU A 863 0.94 32.35 2.94
N VAL A 864 1.64 33.16 2.14
CA VAL A 864 3.10 33.19 2.10
C VAL A 864 3.68 33.51 3.48
N GLU A 865 3.12 34.46 4.21
CA GLU A 865 3.59 34.83 5.54
C GLU A 865 3.30 33.75 6.59
N CYS A 866 2.18 33.04 6.49
CA CYS A 866 1.86 31.91 7.37
C CYS A 866 2.95 30.84 7.35
N VAL A 867 3.56 30.60 6.19
CA VAL A 867 4.64 29.62 6.03
C VAL A 867 6.01 30.25 6.27
N ARG A 868 6.33 31.38 5.62
CA ARG A 868 7.63 32.06 5.74
C ARG A 868 7.92 32.50 7.17
N GLY A 869 6.91 32.97 7.91
CA GLY A 869 7.08 33.42 9.30
C GLY A 869 7.50 32.31 10.27
N LEU A 870 7.50 31.04 9.85
CA LEU A 870 8.03 29.91 10.63
C LEU A 870 9.54 29.72 10.43
N ASN A 871 10.07 30.10 9.27
CA ASN A 871 11.49 30.05 8.98
C ASN A 871 11.92 31.14 7.96
N PRO A 872 11.97 32.42 8.38
CA PRO A 872 12.19 33.54 7.46
C PRO A 872 13.55 33.53 6.77
N GLU A 873 14.59 33.05 7.47
CA GLU A 873 15.96 32.99 6.95
C GLU A 873 16.07 31.96 5.82
N ARG A 874 15.51 30.77 6.03
CA ARG A 874 15.52 29.69 5.03
C ARG A 874 14.64 30.02 3.81
N LEU A 875 13.47 30.62 4.04
CA LEU A 875 12.44 30.85 3.01
C LEU A 875 12.45 32.29 2.47
N CYS A 876 13.63 32.92 2.44
CA CYS A 876 13.78 34.33 2.05
C CYS A 876 13.47 34.62 0.57
N PHE A 877 13.57 33.64 -0.32
CA PHE A 877 13.29 33.80 -1.75
C PHE A 877 11.82 33.61 -2.14
N GLY A 878 10.94 33.31 -1.18
CA GLY A 878 9.51 33.09 -1.42
C GLY A 878 9.16 31.64 -1.77
N PHE A 879 8.06 31.45 -2.48
CA PHE A 879 7.51 30.12 -2.80
C PHE A 879 7.06 30.04 -4.24
N ASP A 880 6.95 28.82 -4.78
CA ASP A 880 6.20 28.58 -6.00
C ASP A 880 4.71 28.70 -5.69
N ALA A 881 4.16 29.85 -6.06
CA ALA A 881 2.74 30.21 -5.95
C ALA A 881 2.07 30.31 -7.33
N SER A 882 2.69 29.71 -8.36
CA SER A 882 2.27 29.82 -9.76
C SER A 882 0.80 29.49 -10.00
N VAL A 883 0.23 28.56 -9.24
CA VAL A 883 -1.19 28.17 -9.30
C VAL A 883 -2.16 29.30 -8.91
N PHE A 884 -1.68 30.30 -8.17
CA PHE A 884 -2.45 31.45 -7.69
C PHE A 884 -2.16 32.71 -8.51
N ASP A 885 -0.88 33.02 -8.79
CA ASP A 885 -0.45 34.28 -9.41
C ASP A 885 -0.01 34.17 -10.88
N GLY A 886 0.14 32.95 -11.40
CA GLY A 886 0.55 32.67 -12.78
C GLY A 886 2.04 32.91 -13.05
N ARG A 887 2.87 33.09 -12.01
CA ARG A 887 4.31 33.34 -12.13
C ARG A 887 5.10 32.05 -11.96
N TYR A 888 5.48 31.45 -13.09
CA TYR A 888 6.28 30.23 -13.12
C TYR A 888 7.78 30.55 -13.04
N ILE A 889 8.45 30.07 -11.99
CA ILE A 889 9.84 30.44 -11.67
C ILE A 889 10.87 29.95 -12.71
N THR A 890 10.57 28.87 -13.43
CA THR A 890 11.46 28.29 -14.45
C THR A 890 11.61 29.14 -15.71
N GLY A 891 10.72 30.11 -15.94
CA GLY A 891 10.81 31.09 -17.03
C GLY A 891 10.54 30.54 -18.44
N ASP A 892 10.14 29.28 -18.57
CA ASP A 892 9.88 28.57 -19.83
C ASP A 892 8.40 28.17 -20.01
N VAL A 893 7.52 28.67 -19.15
CA VAL A 893 6.08 28.41 -19.15
C VAL A 893 5.36 29.66 -19.63
N ASP A 894 4.89 29.63 -20.87
CA ASP A 894 4.11 30.68 -21.51
C ASP A 894 2.77 30.14 -22.02
N GLN A 895 1.98 30.97 -22.70
CA GLN A 895 0.70 30.53 -23.27
C GLN A 895 0.90 29.45 -24.34
N LYS A 896 1.99 29.51 -25.10
CA LYS A 896 2.35 28.54 -26.13
C LYS A 896 2.65 27.16 -25.51
N PHE A 897 3.26 27.10 -24.33
CA PHE A 897 3.44 25.87 -23.57
C PHE A 897 2.10 25.17 -23.32
N PHE A 898 1.09 25.90 -22.83
CA PHE A 898 -0.23 25.33 -22.54
C PHE A 898 -1.00 24.90 -23.79
N GLU A 899 -0.86 25.64 -24.91
CA GLU A 899 -1.45 25.26 -26.20
C GLU A 899 -0.84 23.94 -26.72
N LEU A 900 0.49 23.82 -26.66
CA LEU A 900 1.20 22.60 -27.06
C LEU A 900 0.83 21.41 -26.17
N GLN A 901 0.71 21.63 -24.85
CA GLN A 901 0.27 20.60 -23.91
C GLN A 901 -1.16 20.14 -24.22
N SER A 902 -2.09 21.07 -24.39
CA SER A 902 -3.50 20.77 -24.70
C SER A 902 -3.63 19.97 -26.00
N ARG A 903 -2.85 20.33 -27.02
CA ARG A 903 -2.83 19.61 -28.31
C ARG A 903 -2.32 18.18 -28.16
N ARG A 904 -1.31 17.94 -27.31
CA ARG A 904 -0.80 16.58 -27.04
C ARG A 904 -1.84 15.72 -26.33
N GLU A 905 -2.52 16.29 -25.33
CA GLU A 905 -3.57 15.58 -24.59
C GLU A 905 -4.76 15.24 -25.49
N GLN A 906 -5.18 16.15 -26.38
CA GLN A 906 -6.24 15.87 -27.36
C GLN A 906 -5.86 14.73 -28.32
N LEU A 907 -4.61 14.67 -28.78
CA LEU A 907 -4.15 13.59 -29.64
C LEU A 907 -4.15 12.22 -28.93
N GLN A 908 -3.88 12.20 -27.62
CA GLN A 908 -3.91 10.98 -26.79
C GLN A 908 -5.34 10.52 -26.43
N GLU A 909 -6.34 11.40 -26.48
CA GLU A 909 -7.75 11.07 -26.20
C GLU A 909 -8.52 10.52 -27.41
N THR A 910 -7.94 10.59 -28.62
CA THR A 910 -8.52 9.95 -29.82
C THR A 910 -8.35 8.43 -29.73
N PRO A 911 -9.43 7.62 -29.72
CA PRO A 911 -9.29 6.17 -29.72
C PRO A 911 -8.67 5.75 -31.05
N SER A 912 -7.57 4.99 -31.01
CA SER A 912 -7.12 4.23 -32.17
C SER A 912 -8.28 3.37 -32.64
N LEU A 913 -8.85 3.69 -33.81
CA LEU A 913 -9.81 2.84 -34.50
C LEU A 913 -9.18 1.46 -34.66
N SER A 914 -9.59 0.52 -33.81
CA SER A 914 -9.34 -0.90 -34.02
C SER A 914 -10.14 -1.32 -35.24
N VAL A 915 -9.48 -1.36 -36.40
CA VAL A 915 -10.00 -2.06 -37.58
C VAL A 915 -10.23 -3.51 -37.15
N PRO A 916 -11.45 -4.05 -37.21
CA PRO A 916 -11.67 -5.45 -36.91
C PRO A 916 -11.03 -6.28 -38.02
N ILE A 917 -10.04 -7.10 -37.66
CA ILE A 917 -9.57 -8.17 -38.54
C ILE A 917 -10.68 -9.22 -38.54
N GLY A 918 -11.60 -9.09 -39.51
CA GLY A 918 -12.59 -10.08 -39.86
C GLY A 918 -11.98 -11.17 -40.74
N VAL A 919 -12.19 -12.41 -40.32
CA VAL A 919 -11.76 -13.64 -41.00
C VAL A 919 -12.46 -13.79 -42.37
N SER A 920 -11.65 -14.15 -43.38
CA SER A 920 -11.98 -14.77 -44.68
C SER A 920 -13.24 -14.29 -45.43
N GLN A 921 -13.05 -13.44 -46.44
CA GLN A 921 -13.84 -13.50 -47.67
C GLN A 921 -12.92 -13.30 -48.88
N SER A 922 -13.18 -14.11 -49.90
CA SER A 922 -12.46 -14.26 -51.16
C SER A 922 -12.29 -12.94 -51.91
N VAL A 923 -11.08 -12.71 -52.41
CA VAL A 923 -10.79 -11.65 -53.39
C VAL A 923 -11.22 -12.15 -54.76
N SER A 924 -12.34 -11.62 -55.23
CA SER A 924 -12.64 -11.52 -56.66
C SER A 924 -13.43 -10.23 -56.86
N GLU A 925 -12.98 -9.42 -57.83
CA GLU A 925 -13.60 -8.18 -58.32
C GLU A 925 -13.20 -6.90 -57.57
N LEU A 926 -12.09 -6.31 -58.03
CA LEU A 926 -11.91 -4.86 -58.04
C LEU A 926 -11.48 -4.43 -59.45
N ASP A 927 -12.31 -3.57 -60.04
CA ASP A 927 -12.24 -3.00 -61.39
C ASP A 927 -10.98 -2.18 -61.68
N GLU A 928 -10.59 -2.23 -62.95
CA GLU A 928 -9.56 -1.43 -63.62
C GLU A 928 -9.89 0.08 -63.58
N GLN A 929 -9.50 0.80 -62.52
CA GLN A 929 -9.46 2.27 -62.61
C GLN A 929 -8.47 2.98 -61.66
N VAL A 930 -7.66 2.24 -60.89
CA VAL A 930 -6.68 2.83 -59.93
C VAL A 930 -5.22 2.61 -60.35
N LEU A 931 -4.97 1.89 -61.46
CA LEU A 931 -3.62 1.55 -61.91
C LEU A 931 -2.89 2.62 -62.74
N ASP A 932 -3.52 3.77 -63.01
CA ASP A 932 -2.94 4.82 -63.88
C ASP A 932 -2.30 6.01 -63.13
N HIS A 933 -2.12 5.93 -61.81
CA HIS A 933 -1.47 7.00 -61.04
C HIS A 933 -0.20 6.60 -60.28
N LEU A 934 0.28 5.37 -60.43
CA LEU A 934 1.49 4.88 -59.74
C LEU A 934 2.52 4.24 -60.67
N SER A 935 2.52 4.59 -61.96
CA SER A 935 3.59 4.27 -62.91
C SER A 935 4.57 5.44 -63.05
N GLY A 936 5.40 5.66 -62.05
CA GLY A 936 6.43 6.71 -62.10
C GLY A 936 7.48 6.61 -61.00
N GLN A 937 8.45 5.72 -61.21
CA GLN A 937 9.70 5.49 -60.43
C GLN A 937 9.49 4.69 -59.13
N GLY A 938 10.08 3.53 -58.90
CA GLY A 938 11.23 2.88 -59.53
C GLY A 938 12.16 2.33 -58.45
N ALA A 939 11.98 1.05 -58.11
CA ALA A 939 12.91 0.13 -57.43
C ALA A 939 13.24 0.35 -55.93
N LEU A 940 12.65 -0.49 -55.07
CA LEU A 940 13.35 -1.26 -54.02
C LEU A 940 12.45 -2.40 -53.49
N ALA A 941 12.41 -3.50 -54.24
CA ALA A 941 12.14 -4.85 -53.76
C ALA A 941 13.46 -5.60 -54.05
N THR A 942 14.14 -6.35 -53.18
CA THR A 942 13.80 -7.51 -52.35
C THR A 942 15.19 -7.86 -51.72
N VAL A 943 15.39 -8.29 -50.47
CA VAL A 943 15.26 -9.68 -50.00
C VAL A 943 15.49 -9.69 -48.50
N PHE A 944 14.49 -10.18 -47.77
CA PHE A 944 14.60 -10.80 -46.46
C PHE A 944 15.22 -12.20 -46.64
N GLN A 945 16.39 -12.47 -46.02
CA GLN A 945 16.85 -13.80 -45.59
C GLN A 945 18.20 -13.71 -44.83
N SER A 946 18.14 -13.52 -43.51
CA SER A 946 18.94 -14.21 -42.48
C SER A 946 18.41 -13.92 -41.08
#